data_AF-A0A4S8FD47-F1
#
_entry.id   AF-A0A4S8FD47-F1
#
_cell.length_a   1.000
_cell.length_b   1.000
_cell.length_c   1.000
_cell.angle_alpha   90.00
_cell.angle_beta   90.00
_cell.angle_gamma   90.00
#
_symmetry.space_group_name_H-M   'P 1'
#
loop_
_entity.id
_entity.type
_entity.pdbx_description
1 polymer ?
#
loop_
_entity_poly.entity_id
_entity_poly.type
_entity_poly.pdbx_seq_one_letter_code
_entity_poly.pdbx_strand_id
1 'polypeptide(L)'
;MSIREISLDDLVARLQTAAIEQALLDVGEEGEYGTGHLLRAVNAPYSQLERIVGQLVPRLGCPVVLLDHGHGIAALAAKRLQAMGYSDVQLLAGGHALWQAQTTQALFYGVFGVSKAFGEWVGEHYATPMLQPDALAKWIEQKADVVVLDPRTVAEYKARHIPTAIACPGAELMYRIQDLAPSPSTTVVVACGGRTRGLIGAQSLIDAGIPNKVFALNDGLHGWQLANHPLAQDATQVFGSTSAAAQTIALERAAALRQRFALPLATAEQVQHWQSAAERAQRTTVVVDVRTAEEFASGSVAGAIHAPGGQLVQATDRWLGTWGARIVLVDDNGVRATASARWLKQMGWEVHIAPIATGATGATGATKIPTDASAESNADSNANANVETAATTLILPLTGSAKHKADEAAKVEVPRTAAPRIAAEISLQEAVDMLEQAAAGLAPQADAAVIAIHCDNSAQYLQGTVGTTQWTARWANRARLSPWRTALQNGAKAVVFSADSEAAHLLANDLQEALPPEQRHNVLVVRGGLQAWIEAGLPTIAPAPASLVPEQDQRIDTLFWAASRRQGDRVAMRVYLDWEKQLLAQVRQGEPQFPQRTQSDTGVADAATTTKDTSPMSHALVTIAAPEGQGSYQAIHLPANANNGKPKAAIVVLAEIYNLNAWIEVVGQKYVAEGWEVLIPDLYWRQPEGRGIALEYNPEDQQRGRAFGGAVDRAQSALDVLDAVRFLRAKVGAGVPIATVGYCIGGELALLAAAEASAKADGLDAAIAYYPTFMERHLAKLPAIALPTIVNIGELDHRTPPELVAQLREGLAGNAQAQVDVYLGANHGFGRFGHPPFHAESAVTAHQRLVALVNSLASTAA
;
A
#
# COMPACT_ATOMS: atom_id res chain seq x y z
N MET A 1 -22.78 -19.90 18.76
CA MET A 1 -23.53 -20.34 17.56
C MET A 1 -22.56 -21.03 16.61
N SER A 2 -22.99 -21.98 15.78
CA SER A 2 -22.14 -22.51 14.72
C SER A 2 -21.86 -21.42 13.69
N ILE A 3 -20.61 -21.30 13.26
CA ILE A 3 -20.21 -20.37 12.20
C ILE A 3 -20.83 -20.84 10.88
N ARG A 4 -21.52 -19.96 10.17
CA ARG A 4 -22.14 -20.26 8.87
C ARG A 4 -21.14 -19.98 7.74
N GLU A 5 -21.26 -20.71 6.64
CA GLU A 5 -20.48 -20.46 5.41
C GLU A 5 -21.42 -20.00 4.30
N ILE A 6 -20.89 -19.17 3.40
CA ILE A 6 -21.51 -18.80 2.12
C ILE A 6 -20.71 -19.43 0.99
N SER A 7 -21.41 -20.02 0.01
CA SER A 7 -20.75 -20.55 -1.18
C SER A 7 -20.26 -19.41 -2.08
N LEU A 8 -19.25 -19.69 -2.92
CA LEU A 8 -18.75 -18.71 -3.89
C LEU A 8 -19.86 -18.25 -4.84
N ASP A 9 -20.66 -19.18 -5.36
CA ASP A 9 -21.76 -18.88 -6.28
C ASP A 9 -22.82 -17.98 -5.63
N ASP A 10 -23.18 -18.25 -4.36
CA ASP A 10 -24.12 -17.42 -3.61
C ASP A 10 -23.57 -16.02 -3.36
N LEU A 11 -22.27 -15.90 -3.05
CA LEU A 11 -21.63 -14.59 -2.87
C LEU A 11 -21.65 -13.81 -4.19
N VAL A 12 -21.23 -14.43 -5.30
CA VAL A 12 -21.24 -13.79 -6.63
C VAL A 12 -22.65 -13.34 -7.02
N ALA A 13 -23.66 -14.18 -6.81
CA ALA A 13 -25.05 -13.81 -7.05
C ALA A 13 -25.50 -12.61 -6.21
N ARG A 14 -25.13 -12.57 -4.91
CA ARG A 14 -25.42 -11.45 -4.02
C ARG A 14 -24.74 -10.15 -4.45
N LEU A 15 -23.48 -10.22 -4.92
CA LEU A 15 -22.75 -9.03 -5.35
C LEU A 15 -23.34 -8.41 -6.63
N GLN A 16 -24.00 -9.21 -7.47
CA GLN A 16 -24.72 -8.73 -8.66
C GLN A 16 -26.06 -8.05 -8.33
N THR A 17 -26.66 -8.35 -7.18
CA THR A 17 -27.93 -7.76 -6.75
C THR A 17 -27.71 -6.55 -5.84
N ALA A 18 -27.95 -5.34 -6.35
CA ALA A 18 -27.82 -4.09 -5.57
C ALA A 18 -28.87 -3.91 -4.44
N ALA A 19 -29.73 -4.90 -4.20
CA ALA A 19 -30.95 -4.75 -3.39
C ALA A 19 -30.78 -5.07 -1.89
N ILE A 20 -29.65 -5.68 -1.47
CA ILE A 20 -29.46 -6.13 -0.08
C ILE A 20 -28.23 -5.45 0.52
N GLU A 21 -28.41 -4.82 1.69
CA GLU A 21 -27.27 -4.33 2.47
C GLU A 21 -26.35 -5.49 2.87
N GLN A 22 -25.05 -5.35 2.62
CA GLN A 22 -24.07 -6.36 3.01
C GLN A 22 -22.69 -5.75 3.24
N ALA A 23 -21.92 -6.36 4.14
CA ALA A 23 -20.52 -6.04 4.36
C ALA A 23 -19.64 -7.23 3.96
N LEU A 24 -18.63 -6.96 3.13
CA LEU A 24 -17.61 -7.92 2.75
C LEU A 24 -16.30 -7.48 3.43
N LEU A 25 -15.90 -8.16 4.51
CA LEU A 25 -14.75 -7.75 5.31
C LEU A 25 -13.59 -8.74 5.14
N ASP A 26 -12.45 -8.23 4.68
CA ASP A 26 -11.18 -8.96 4.74
C ASP A 26 -10.54 -8.69 6.10
N VAL A 27 -10.45 -9.72 6.93
CA VAL A 27 -9.92 -9.62 8.30
C VAL A 27 -8.42 -9.93 8.39
N GLY A 28 -7.76 -10.11 7.24
CA GLY A 28 -6.32 -10.11 7.13
C GLY A 28 -5.71 -8.78 7.55
N GLU A 29 -4.44 -8.83 7.94
CA GLU A 29 -3.70 -7.62 8.28
C GLU A 29 -3.49 -6.73 7.03
N GLU A 30 -3.25 -5.42 7.21
CA GLU A 30 -3.23 -4.47 6.07
C GLU A 30 -2.18 -4.84 4.99
N GLY A 31 -1.05 -5.41 5.40
CA GLY A 31 -0.03 -5.92 4.48
C GLY A 31 -0.56 -7.07 3.63
N GLU A 32 -1.25 -8.06 4.24
CA GLU A 32 -1.90 -9.17 3.54
C GLU A 32 -3.00 -8.68 2.61
N TYR A 33 -3.91 -7.83 3.09
CA TYR A 33 -4.93 -7.23 2.25
C TYR A 33 -4.31 -6.55 1.02
N GLY A 34 -3.23 -5.79 1.23
CA GLY A 34 -2.52 -5.10 0.16
C GLY A 34 -1.76 -6.02 -0.82
N THR A 35 -1.59 -7.31 -0.55
CA THR A 35 -1.04 -8.27 -1.52
C THR A 35 -2.10 -8.94 -2.38
N GLY A 36 -3.39 -8.77 -2.07
CA GLY A 36 -4.47 -9.28 -2.91
C GLY A 36 -5.80 -9.38 -2.17
N HIS A 37 -6.80 -8.63 -2.61
CA HIS A 37 -8.14 -8.62 -2.02
C HIS A 37 -9.24 -8.57 -3.09
N LEU A 38 -10.46 -8.95 -2.72
CA LEU A 38 -11.62 -8.77 -3.62
C LEU A 38 -11.93 -7.28 -3.78
N LEU A 39 -12.41 -6.86 -4.96
CA LEU A 39 -12.65 -5.45 -5.28
C LEU A 39 -13.51 -4.73 -4.22
N ARG A 40 -14.58 -5.38 -3.75
CA ARG A 40 -15.53 -4.82 -2.78
C ARG A 40 -15.21 -5.19 -1.33
N ALA A 41 -14.15 -5.96 -1.09
CA ALA A 41 -13.76 -6.26 0.27
C ALA A 41 -13.23 -4.99 0.95
N VAL A 42 -13.60 -4.80 2.20
CA VAL A 42 -13.12 -3.73 3.06
C VAL A 42 -12.19 -4.36 4.09
N ASN A 43 -10.98 -3.83 4.21
CA ASN A 43 -10.04 -4.33 5.19
C ASN A 43 -10.48 -3.97 6.61
N ALA A 44 -10.71 -4.99 7.43
CA ALA A 44 -10.98 -4.88 8.85
C ALA A 44 -10.01 -5.80 9.62
N PRO A 45 -8.72 -5.42 9.72
CA PRO A 45 -7.69 -6.29 10.30
C PRO A 45 -8.11 -6.87 11.64
N TYR A 46 -7.92 -8.17 11.82
CA TYR A 46 -8.29 -8.84 13.06
C TYR A 46 -7.66 -8.16 14.29
N SER A 47 -6.44 -7.64 14.16
CA SER A 47 -5.78 -6.89 15.24
C SER A 47 -6.53 -5.61 15.67
N GLN A 48 -7.42 -5.08 14.83
CA GLN A 48 -8.16 -3.83 15.05
C GLN A 48 -9.69 -4.02 15.02
N LEU A 49 -10.18 -5.23 14.76
CA LEU A 49 -11.56 -5.52 14.37
C LEU A 49 -12.59 -4.88 15.29
N GLU A 50 -12.50 -5.14 16.60
CA GLU A 50 -13.45 -4.67 17.61
C GLU A 50 -13.50 -3.14 17.73
N ARG A 51 -12.49 -2.46 17.21
CA ARG A 51 -12.34 -1.00 17.32
C ARG A 51 -12.98 -0.28 16.13
N ILE A 52 -12.96 -0.92 14.95
CA ILE A 52 -13.35 -0.27 13.69
C ILE A 52 -14.66 -0.83 13.12
N VAL A 53 -15.03 -2.07 13.46
CA VAL A 53 -16.20 -2.71 12.83
C VAL A 53 -17.51 -1.98 13.13
N GLY A 54 -17.65 -1.39 14.31
CA GLY A 54 -18.85 -0.60 14.66
C GLY A 54 -19.05 0.63 13.76
N GLN A 55 -17.97 1.17 13.19
CA GLN A 55 -18.06 2.23 12.19
C GLN A 55 -18.36 1.65 10.79
N LEU A 56 -17.66 0.58 10.40
CA LEU A 56 -17.78 -0.02 9.08
C LEU A 56 -19.16 -0.66 8.84
N VAL A 57 -19.70 -1.30 9.89
CA VAL A 57 -20.94 -2.07 9.89
C VAL A 57 -21.78 -1.75 11.13
N PRO A 58 -22.36 -0.54 11.23
CA PRO A 58 -23.04 -0.10 12.45
C PRO A 58 -24.33 -0.88 12.77
N ARG A 59 -24.94 -1.54 11.78
CA ARG A 59 -26.15 -2.33 11.97
C ARG A 59 -25.79 -3.78 12.29
N LEU A 60 -26.04 -4.22 13.53
CA LEU A 60 -25.75 -5.58 14.01
C LEU A 60 -26.50 -6.71 13.27
N GLY A 61 -27.61 -6.36 12.60
CA GLY A 61 -28.36 -7.26 11.72
C GLY A 61 -27.93 -7.23 10.25
N CYS A 62 -26.87 -6.50 9.91
CA CYS A 62 -26.31 -6.49 8.55
C CYS A 62 -25.67 -7.86 8.24
N PRO A 63 -25.94 -8.47 7.09
CA PRO A 63 -25.15 -9.58 6.57
C PRO A 63 -23.68 -9.20 6.47
N VAL A 64 -22.81 -9.96 7.13
CA VAL A 64 -21.36 -9.81 7.09
C VAL A 64 -20.74 -11.09 6.53
N VAL A 65 -19.98 -10.97 5.46
CA VAL A 65 -19.15 -12.04 4.89
C VAL A 65 -17.70 -11.74 5.21
N LEU A 66 -17.04 -12.68 5.88
CA LEU A 66 -15.63 -12.58 6.27
C LEU A 66 -14.74 -13.36 5.32
N LEU A 67 -13.59 -12.78 4.99
CA LEU A 67 -12.49 -13.44 4.28
C LEU A 67 -11.19 -13.31 5.06
N ASP A 68 -10.30 -14.26 4.84
CA ASP A 68 -8.91 -14.17 5.25
C ASP A 68 -8.00 -14.76 4.17
N HIS A 69 -6.71 -14.81 4.48
CA HIS A 69 -5.65 -15.26 3.58
C HIS A 69 -5.24 -16.71 3.86
N GLY A 70 -6.16 -17.55 4.36
CA GLY A 70 -5.94 -18.99 4.55
C GLY A 70 -5.38 -19.39 5.92
N HIS A 71 -5.38 -18.48 6.88
CA HIS A 71 -4.80 -18.69 8.22
C HIS A 71 -5.84 -18.94 9.33
N GLY A 72 -7.13 -19.05 8.99
CA GLY A 72 -8.20 -19.34 9.94
C GLY A 72 -8.61 -18.15 10.82
N ILE A 73 -8.18 -16.93 10.47
CA ILE A 73 -8.50 -15.70 11.19
C ILE A 73 -9.95 -15.29 10.99
N ALA A 74 -10.56 -15.58 9.83
CA ALA A 74 -11.98 -15.32 9.59
C ALA A 74 -12.88 -16.02 10.62
N ALA A 75 -12.50 -17.22 11.08
CA ALA A 75 -13.25 -17.94 12.11
C ALA A 75 -13.11 -17.30 13.51
N LEU A 76 -11.95 -16.73 13.83
CA LEU A 76 -11.75 -15.98 15.08
C LEU A 76 -12.53 -14.66 15.03
N ALA A 77 -12.43 -13.92 13.92
CA ALA A 77 -13.19 -12.71 13.70
C ALA A 77 -14.70 -12.94 13.81
N ALA A 78 -15.24 -14.03 13.24
CA ALA A 78 -16.65 -14.37 13.36
C ALA A 78 -17.10 -14.53 14.83
N LYS A 79 -16.29 -15.18 15.67
CA LYS A 79 -16.59 -15.31 17.10
C LYS A 79 -16.59 -13.96 17.80
N ARG A 80 -15.65 -13.07 17.48
CA ARG A 80 -15.61 -11.71 18.03
C ARG A 80 -16.85 -10.92 17.63
N LEU A 81 -17.22 -10.93 16.35
CA LEU A 81 -18.43 -10.24 15.88
C LEU A 81 -19.71 -10.80 16.52
N GLN A 82 -19.84 -12.12 16.63
CA GLN A 82 -20.98 -12.72 17.34
C GLN A 82 -21.04 -12.30 18.82
N ALA A 83 -19.89 -12.22 19.50
CA ALA A 83 -19.81 -11.73 20.88
C ALA A 83 -20.18 -10.24 21.01
N MET A 84 -19.94 -9.45 19.96
CA MET A 84 -20.37 -8.05 19.85
C MET A 84 -21.85 -7.90 19.45
N GLY A 85 -22.58 -9.00 19.20
CA GLY A 85 -24.00 -9.00 18.88
C GLY A 85 -24.34 -9.01 17.39
N TYR A 86 -23.35 -9.15 16.49
CA TYR A 86 -23.63 -9.34 15.07
C TYR A 86 -24.32 -10.68 14.84
N SER A 87 -25.51 -10.62 14.26
CA SER A 87 -26.42 -11.78 14.15
C SER A 87 -26.29 -12.55 12.84
N ASP A 88 -25.78 -11.92 11.79
CA ASP A 88 -25.62 -12.52 10.47
C ASP A 88 -24.18 -12.48 9.96
N VAL A 89 -23.33 -13.34 10.54
CA VAL A 89 -21.92 -13.47 10.15
C VAL A 89 -21.70 -14.81 9.43
N GLN A 90 -21.10 -14.75 8.24
CA GLN A 90 -20.80 -15.87 7.35
C GLN A 90 -19.32 -15.82 6.92
N LEU A 91 -18.70 -16.97 6.69
CA LEU A 91 -17.36 -17.09 6.10
C LEU A 91 -17.48 -17.44 4.63
N LEU A 92 -16.65 -16.86 3.77
CA LEU A 92 -16.53 -17.34 2.40
C LEU A 92 -15.88 -18.73 2.38
N ALA A 93 -16.64 -19.73 1.94
CA ALA A 93 -16.13 -21.09 1.80
C ALA A 93 -14.90 -21.11 0.87
N GLY A 94 -13.78 -21.65 1.35
CA GLY A 94 -12.53 -21.72 0.58
C GLY A 94 -11.76 -20.40 0.38
N GLY A 95 -12.27 -19.28 0.92
CA GLY A 95 -11.58 -17.99 1.00
C GLY A 95 -11.01 -17.49 -0.33
N HIS A 96 -9.86 -16.79 -0.26
CA HIS A 96 -9.18 -16.24 -1.44
C HIS A 96 -8.75 -17.33 -2.44
N ALA A 97 -8.31 -18.49 -1.95
CA ALA A 97 -7.83 -19.57 -2.81
C ALA A 97 -8.92 -20.10 -3.75
N LEU A 98 -10.15 -20.28 -3.24
CA LEU A 98 -11.26 -20.73 -4.08
C LEU A 98 -11.70 -19.65 -5.07
N TRP A 99 -11.73 -18.38 -4.64
CA TRP A 99 -12.02 -17.25 -5.52
C TRP A 99 -11.07 -17.20 -6.73
N GLN A 100 -9.76 -17.31 -6.48
CA GLN A 100 -8.75 -17.32 -7.54
C GLN A 100 -8.85 -18.53 -8.45
N ALA A 101 -9.21 -19.70 -7.90
CA ALA A 101 -9.29 -20.95 -8.66
C ALA A 101 -10.52 -21.03 -9.57
N GLN A 102 -11.64 -20.41 -9.19
CA GLN A 102 -12.94 -20.63 -9.83
C GLN A 102 -13.56 -19.39 -10.48
N THR A 103 -12.98 -18.20 -10.27
CA THR A 103 -13.45 -16.97 -10.93
C THR A 103 -12.42 -16.46 -11.94
N THR A 104 -12.90 -15.73 -12.94
CA THR A 104 -12.03 -14.94 -13.84
C THR A 104 -11.69 -13.57 -13.27
N GLN A 105 -12.20 -13.23 -12.06
CA GLN A 105 -12.00 -11.93 -11.44
C GLN A 105 -10.67 -11.91 -10.68
N ALA A 106 -9.74 -11.07 -11.15
CA ALA A 106 -8.45 -10.90 -10.49
C ALA A 106 -8.60 -10.33 -9.07
N LEU A 107 -7.67 -10.70 -8.19
CA LEU A 107 -7.49 -9.99 -6.92
C LEU A 107 -6.90 -8.60 -7.19
N PHE A 108 -7.34 -7.64 -6.39
CA PHE A 108 -6.84 -6.27 -6.40
C PHE A 108 -5.67 -6.17 -5.43
N TYR A 109 -4.57 -5.61 -5.93
CA TYR A 109 -3.38 -5.35 -5.13
C TYR A 109 -3.43 -3.94 -4.56
N GLY A 110 -2.74 -3.69 -3.45
CA GLY A 110 -2.67 -2.39 -2.79
C GLY A 110 -3.88 -2.06 -1.91
N VAL A 111 -4.01 -0.79 -1.54
CA VAL A 111 -5.11 -0.28 -0.70
C VAL A 111 -5.91 0.77 -1.45
N PHE A 112 -7.18 0.95 -1.06
CA PHE A 112 -8.12 1.90 -1.68
C PHE A 112 -8.39 1.59 -3.16
N GLY A 113 -8.41 0.30 -3.52
CA GLY A 113 -8.50 -0.17 -4.90
C GLY A 113 -9.65 0.45 -5.69
N VAL A 114 -10.87 0.44 -5.14
CA VAL A 114 -12.07 1.03 -5.77
C VAL A 114 -11.86 2.53 -6.05
N SER A 115 -11.45 3.29 -5.03
CA SER A 115 -11.30 4.75 -5.14
C SER A 115 -10.22 5.15 -6.15
N LYS A 116 -9.13 4.39 -6.24
CA LYS A 116 -8.05 4.64 -7.21
C LYS A 116 -8.42 4.22 -8.63
N ALA A 117 -9.06 3.06 -8.78
CA ALA A 117 -9.60 2.64 -10.07
C ALA A 117 -10.66 3.63 -10.58
N PHE A 118 -11.48 4.19 -9.68
CA PHE A 118 -12.43 5.25 -10.00
C PHE A 118 -11.72 6.53 -10.46
N GLY A 119 -10.59 6.91 -9.82
CA GLY A 119 -9.76 8.02 -10.28
C GLY A 119 -9.27 7.86 -11.73
N GLU A 120 -8.78 6.67 -12.09
CA GLU A 120 -8.40 6.39 -13.49
C GLU A 120 -9.61 6.38 -14.44
N TRP A 121 -10.75 5.84 -13.99
CA TRP A 121 -12.00 5.91 -14.75
C TRP A 121 -12.42 7.35 -15.02
N VAL A 122 -12.32 8.25 -14.03
CA VAL A 122 -12.61 9.68 -14.20
C VAL A 122 -11.68 10.30 -15.25
N GLY A 123 -10.38 10.01 -15.16
CA GLY A 123 -9.39 10.50 -16.12
C GLY A 123 -9.69 10.08 -17.55
N GLU A 124 -10.08 8.81 -17.78
CA GLU A 124 -10.44 8.31 -19.11
C GLU A 124 -11.82 8.80 -19.58
N HIS A 125 -12.83 8.72 -18.73
CA HIS A 125 -14.24 9.00 -19.07
C HIS A 125 -14.47 10.47 -19.39
N TYR A 126 -13.89 11.37 -18.59
CA TYR A 126 -13.99 12.81 -18.80
C TYR A 126 -12.85 13.39 -19.64
N ALA A 127 -11.87 12.56 -20.02
CA ALA A 127 -10.64 13.01 -20.66
C ALA A 127 -9.98 14.17 -19.88
N THR A 128 -9.89 14.04 -18.55
CA THR A 128 -9.42 15.09 -17.66
C THR A 128 -8.05 15.59 -18.11
N PRO A 129 -7.88 16.91 -18.39
CA PRO A 129 -6.62 17.44 -18.91
C PRO A 129 -5.45 17.19 -17.97
N MET A 130 -4.30 16.78 -18.53
CA MET A 130 -3.09 16.49 -17.76
C MET A 130 -1.91 17.33 -18.26
N LEU A 131 -1.07 17.80 -17.33
CA LEU A 131 0.15 18.56 -17.62
C LEU A 131 1.39 17.72 -17.28
N GLN A 132 2.40 17.72 -18.14
CA GLN A 132 3.65 17.01 -17.87
C GLN A 132 4.51 17.73 -16.81
N PRO A 133 5.24 17.00 -15.94
CA PRO A 133 6.09 17.61 -14.91
C PRO A 133 7.07 18.65 -15.44
N ASP A 134 7.78 18.37 -16.54
CA ASP A 134 8.75 19.30 -17.12
C ASP A 134 8.12 20.61 -17.59
N ALA A 135 6.89 20.55 -18.09
CA ALA A 135 6.17 21.74 -18.52
C ALA A 135 5.80 22.63 -17.31
N LEU A 136 5.32 22.02 -16.22
CA LEU A 136 5.04 22.75 -14.99
C LEU A 136 6.31 23.32 -14.36
N ALA A 137 7.41 22.55 -14.33
CA ALA A 137 8.70 23.02 -13.81
C ALA A 137 9.18 24.26 -14.55
N LYS A 138 9.09 24.25 -15.88
CA LYS A 138 9.40 25.41 -16.72
C LYS A 138 8.49 26.61 -16.41
N TRP A 139 7.19 26.39 -16.21
CA TRP A 139 6.26 27.47 -15.85
C TRP A 139 6.56 28.09 -14.48
N ILE A 140 6.93 27.27 -13.49
CA ILE A 140 7.34 27.73 -12.16
C ILE A 140 8.64 28.55 -12.25
N GLU A 141 9.65 28.06 -12.98
CA GLU A 141 10.92 28.78 -13.19
C GLU A 141 10.69 30.14 -13.86
N GLN A 142 9.79 30.17 -14.85
CA GLN A 142 9.43 31.39 -15.59
C GLN A 142 8.48 32.32 -14.83
N LYS A 143 8.04 31.94 -13.61
CA LYS A 143 7.04 32.67 -12.83
C LYS A 143 5.77 32.96 -13.64
N ALA A 144 5.33 31.98 -14.43
CA ALA A 144 4.09 32.08 -15.19
C ALA A 144 2.88 32.26 -14.24
N ASP A 145 1.76 32.75 -14.79
CA ASP A 145 0.49 32.90 -14.07
C ASP A 145 -0.18 31.52 -13.87
N VAL A 146 0.37 30.76 -12.91
CA VAL A 146 -0.06 29.41 -12.54
C VAL A 146 -0.19 29.27 -11.02
N VAL A 147 -1.27 28.63 -10.57
CA VAL A 147 -1.49 28.24 -9.18
C VAL A 147 -1.47 26.70 -9.10
N VAL A 148 -0.61 26.17 -8.23
CA VAL A 148 -0.52 24.73 -7.96
C VAL A 148 -1.27 24.42 -6.67
N LEU A 149 -2.26 23.53 -6.72
CA LEU A 149 -3.10 23.14 -5.59
C LEU A 149 -2.83 21.68 -5.21
N ASP A 150 -2.60 21.44 -3.92
CA ASP A 150 -2.37 20.11 -3.38
C ASP A 150 -3.62 19.58 -2.67
N PRO A 151 -4.32 18.58 -3.25
CA PRO A 151 -5.59 18.06 -2.74
C PRO A 151 -5.42 17.03 -1.60
N ARG A 152 -4.19 16.75 -1.16
CA ARG A 152 -3.89 15.79 -0.10
C ARG A 152 -4.19 16.34 1.29
N THR A 153 -3.90 15.56 2.35
CA THR A 153 -3.93 16.11 3.70
C THR A 153 -2.89 17.22 3.86
N VAL A 154 -3.16 18.16 4.78
CA VAL A 154 -2.18 19.21 5.13
C VAL A 154 -0.87 18.59 5.64
N ALA A 155 -0.95 17.46 6.34
CA ALA A 155 0.21 16.74 6.82
C ALA A 155 1.05 16.15 5.65
N GLU A 156 0.40 15.52 4.66
CA GLU A 156 1.08 15.02 3.45
C GLU A 156 1.78 16.13 2.66
N TYR A 157 1.14 17.30 2.55
CA TYR A 157 1.69 18.49 1.89
C TYR A 157 2.91 19.04 2.65
N LYS A 158 2.78 19.26 3.96
CA LYS A 158 3.87 19.79 4.81
C LYS A 158 5.08 18.89 4.75
N ALA A 159 4.86 17.57 4.75
CA ALA A 159 5.94 16.61 4.62
C ALA A 159 6.74 16.85 3.32
N ARG A 160 6.07 16.87 2.16
CA ARG A 160 6.67 17.25 0.87
C ARG A 160 5.60 17.66 -0.15
N HIS A 161 5.92 18.57 -1.06
CA HIS A 161 5.01 19.08 -2.10
C HIS A 161 5.78 19.61 -3.32
N ILE A 162 5.05 19.91 -4.40
CA ILE A 162 5.59 20.62 -5.56
C ILE A 162 5.95 22.05 -5.13
N PRO A 163 7.11 22.62 -5.53
CA PRO A 163 7.42 24.02 -5.25
C PRO A 163 6.25 24.94 -5.63
N THR A 164 6.04 25.98 -4.82
CA THR A 164 4.92 26.97 -4.92
C THR A 164 3.50 26.43 -4.73
N ALA A 165 3.32 25.13 -4.48
CA ALA A 165 1.98 24.58 -4.22
C ALA A 165 1.36 25.13 -2.94
N ILE A 166 0.03 25.20 -2.92
CA ILE A 166 -0.78 25.58 -1.76
C ILE A 166 -1.59 24.34 -1.33
N ALA A 167 -1.54 23.99 -0.03
CA ALA A 167 -2.41 22.94 0.51
C ALA A 167 -3.87 23.37 0.39
N CYS A 168 -4.68 22.57 -0.31
CA CYS A 168 -6.12 22.74 -0.44
C CYS A 168 -6.77 21.36 -0.62
N PRO A 169 -7.06 20.63 0.49
CA PRO A 169 -7.61 19.28 0.46
C PRO A 169 -8.83 19.15 -0.46
N GLY A 170 -9.00 17.99 -1.10
CA GLY A 170 -9.89 17.84 -2.27
C GLY A 170 -11.29 18.48 -2.19
N ALA A 171 -12.02 18.32 -1.09
CA ALA A 171 -13.36 18.91 -0.93
C ALA A 171 -13.33 20.44 -0.73
N GLU A 172 -12.22 20.98 -0.22
CA GLU A 172 -12.01 22.42 -0.06
C GLU A 172 -11.76 23.10 -1.42
N LEU A 173 -11.25 22.40 -2.44
CA LEU A 173 -10.92 23.00 -3.74
C LEU A 173 -12.05 23.87 -4.30
N MET A 174 -13.26 23.31 -4.45
CA MET A 174 -14.41 24.05 -4.99
C MET A 174 -14.82 25.22 -4.09
N TYR A 175 -14.65 25.07 -2.78
CA TYR A 175 -15.02 26.10 -1.80
C TYR A 175 -14.03 27.28 -1.77
N ARG A 176 -12.74 27.02 -2.04
CA ARG A 176 -11.66 28.00 -1.89
C ARG A 176 -11.16 28.59 -3.22
N ILE A 177 -11.43 27.93 -4.35
CA ILE A 177 -10.77 28.23 -5.63
C ILE A 177 -10.91 29.69 -6.08
N GLN A 178 -12.04 30.34 -5.80
CA GLN A 178 -12.27 31.71 -6.23
C GLN A 178 -11.30 32.70 -5.57
N ASP A 179 -10.90 32.48 -4.32
CA ASP A 179 -9.92 33.31 -3.64
C ASP A 179 -8.48 32.88 -3.97
N LEU A 180 -8.26 31.59 -4.27
CA LEU A 180 -6.95 31.04 -4.62
C LEU A 180 -6.51 31.35 -6.06
N ALA A 181 -7.46 31.48 -6.99
CA ALA A 181 -7.22 31.81 -8.40
C ALA A 181 -8.29 32.82 -8.90
N PRO A 182 -8.27 34.07 -8.40
CA PRO A 182 -9.33 35.05 -8.66
C PRO A 182 -9.38 35.52 -10.11
N SER A 183 -8.23 35.53 -10.81
CA SER A 183 -8.20 35.87 -12.23
C SER A 183 -8.62 34.68 -13.08
N PRO A 184 -9.53 34.84 -14.06
CA PRO A 184 -9.90 33.77 -14.99
C PRO A 184 -8.75 33.38 -15.94
N SER A 185 -7.71 34.22 -16.09
CA SER A 185 -6.54 33.90 -16.91
C SER A 185 -5.57 32.94 -16.25
N THR A 186 -5.57 32.88 -14.91
CA THR A 186 -4.65 32.06 -14.13
C THR A 186 -4.89 30.60 -14.43
N THR A 187 -3.82 29.86 -14.74
CA THR A 187 -3.90 28.41 -14.93
C THR A 187 -3.86 27.70 -13.59
N VAL A 188 -4.73 26.72 -13.38
CA VAL A 188 -4.80 25.93 -12.15
C VAL A 188 -4.25 24.53 -12.42
N VAL A 189 -3.30 24.08 -11.62
CA VAL A 189 -2.75 22.73 -11.69
C VAL A 189 -2.97 22.02 -10.36
N VAL A 190 -3.61 20.85 -10.39
CA VAL A 190 -3.87 20.04 -9.20
C VAL A 190 -2.87 18.88 -9.13
N ALA A 191 -2.09 18.79 -8.06
CA ALA A 191 -1.00 17.82 -7.93
C ALA A 191 -1.09 17.02 -6.63
N CYS A 192 -1.26 15.69 -6.72
CA CYS A 192 -1.29 14.80 -5.56
C CYS A 192 -0.05 13.87 -5.51
N GLY A 193 -0.04 12.88 -4.63
CA GLY A 193 1.11 11.96 -4.49
C GLY A 193 1.37 11.10 -5.72
N GLY A 194 0.29 10.54 -6.28
CA GLY A 194 0.28 9.80 -7.55
C GLY A 194 -0.74 10.44 -8.49
N ARG A 195 -1.78 9.71 -8.89
CA ARG A 195 -2.73 10.17 -9.92
C ARG A 195 -4.13 10.50 -9.39
N THR A 196 -4.68 9.62 -8.54
CA THR A 196 -6.09 9.60 -8.10
C THR A 196 -6.65 10.96 -7.66
N ARG A 197 -6.15 11.54 -6.55
CA ARG A 197 -6.65 12.83 -6.02
C ARG A 197 -6.40 14.00 -6.97
N GLY A 198 -5.38 13.93 -7.81
CA GLY A 198 -5.09 14.94 -8.84
C GLY A 198 -6.17 14.98 -9.92
N LEU A 199 -6.51 13.81 -10.47
CA LEU A 199 -7.58 13.65 -11.46
C LEU A 199 -8.95 14.07 -10.89
N ILE A 200 -9.30 13.56 -9.71
CA ILE A 200 -10.53 13.89 -9.01
C ILE A 200 -10.62 15.39 -8.70
N GLY A 201 -9.54 16.00 -8.20
CA GLY A 201 -9.53 17.43 -7.87
C GLY A 201 -9.63 18.33 -9.11
N ALA A 202 -8.87 18.03 -10.17
CA ALA A 202 -8.95 18.77 -11.42
C ALA A 202 -10.35 18.68 -12.04
N GLN A 203 -10.91 17.47 -12.14
CA GLN A 203 -12.26 17.28 -12.67
C GLN A 203 -13.34 17.91 -11.78
N SER A 204 -13.11 18.00 -10.46
CA SER A 204 -14.00 18.73 -9.54
C SER A 204 -14.13 20.20 -9.89
N LEU A 205 -13.00 20.85 -10.19
CA LEU A 205 -12.97 22.25 -10.60
C LEU A 205 -13.58 22.47 -11.99
N ILE A 206 -13.31 21.57 -12.94
CA ILE A 206 -13.87 21.62 -14.30
C ILE A 206 -15.39 21.49 -14.26
N ASP A 207 -15.91 20.50 -13.54
CA ASP A 207 -17.36 20.30 -13.42
C ASP A 207 -18.06 21.41 -12.65
N ALA A 208 -17.35 22.08 -11.73
CA ALA A 208 -17.84 23.27 -11.05
C ALA A 208 -17.87 24.51 -11.97
N GLY A 209 -17.41 24.39 -13.23
CA GLY A 209 -17.50 25.44 -14.24
C GLY A 209 -16.65 26.67 -13.94
N ILE A 210 -15.49 26.49 -13.29
CA ILE A 210 -14.58 27.62 -13.10
C ILE A 210 -14.05 28.12 -14.45
N PRO A 211 -13.81 29.44 -14.62
CA PRO A 211 -13.37 29.98 -15.90
C PRO A 211 -11.89 29.69 -16.22
N ASN A 212 -11.11 29.27 -15.23
CA ASN A 212 -9.69 28.97 -15.35
C ASN A 212 -9.42 27.74 -16.21
N LYS A 213 -8.25 27.70 -16.85
CA LYS A 213 -7.72 26.45 -17.41
C LYS A 213 -7.28 25.55 -16.26
N VAL A 214 -7.71 24.29 -16.28
CA VAL A 214 -7.42 23.33 -15.20
C VAL A 214 -6.69 22.12 -15.74
N PHE A 215 -5.64 21.69 -15.06
CA PHE A 215 -4.91 20.46 -15.34
C PHE A 215 -4.69 19.62 -14.07
N ALA A 216 -4.71 18.31 -14.19
CA ALA A 216 -4.04 17.43 -13.23
C ALA A 216 -2.55 17.32 -13.58
N LEU A 217 -1.66 17.33 -12.59
CA LEU A 217 -0.24 17.04 -12.83
C LEU A 217 -0.05 15.55 -13.13
N ASN A 218 0.56 15.23 -14.26
CA ASN A 218 0.78 13.85 -14.67
C ASN A 218 1.69 13.11 -13.68
N ASP A 219 1.17 11.99 -13.17
CA ASP A 219 1.81 11.13 -12.15
C ASP A 219 2.17 11.84 -10.83
N GLY A 220 1.67 13.06 -10.60
CA GLY A 220 1.79 13.81 -9.35
C GLY A 220 3.23 14.03 -8.87
N LEU A 221 3.43 13.96 -7.56
CA LEU A 221 4.76 14.06 -6.94
C LEU A 221 5.71 12.95 -7.40
N HIS A 222 5.22 11.73 -7.61
CA HIS A 222 6.08 10.66 -8.14
C HIS A 222 6.58 11.00 -9.54
N GLY A 223 5.69 11.46 -10.43
CA GLY A 223 6.05 11.93 -11.79
C GLY A 223 7.08 13.06 -11.75
N TRP A 224 6.88 14.02 -10.85
CA TRP A 224 7.80 15.14 -10.61
C TRP A 224 9.21 14.68 -10.20
N GLN A 225 9.29 13.76 -9.24
CA GLN A 225 10.56 13.20 -8.80
C GLN A 225 11.21 12.33 -9.88
N LEU A 226 10.42 11.54 -10.62
CA LEU A 226 10.90 10.73 -11.74
C LEU A 226 11.45 11.60 -12.88
N ALA A 227 10.91 12.81 -13.08
CA ALA A 227 11.44 13.83 -13.98
C ALA A 227 12.63 14.62 -13.39
N ASN A 228 13.15 14.21 -12.23
CA ASN A 228 14.31 14.80 -11.54
C ASN A 228 14.09 16.23 -11.04
N HIS A 229 12.85 16.65 -10.83
CA HIS A 229 12.56 17.94 -10.21
C HIS A 229 12.54 17.83 -8.67
N PRO A 230 13.11 18.80 -7.94
CA PRO A 230 13.14 18.76 -6.48
C PRO A 230 11.75 19.05 -5.88
N LEU A 231 11.43 18.37 -4.77
CA LEU A 231 10.26 18.67 -3.95
C LEU A 231 10.62 19.68 -2.85
N ALA A 232 9.66 20.54 -2.51
CA ALA A 232 9.74 21.42 -1.34
C ALA A 232 9.22 20.71 -0.07
N GLN A 233 9.59 21.23 1.11
CA GLN A 233 9.24 20.70 2.45
C GLN A 233 8.91 21.85 3.40
N ASP A 234 8.23 21.54 4.52
CA ASP A 234 7.98 22.45 5.65
C ASP A 234 7.27 23.78 5.30
N ALA A 235 6.60 23.85 4.14
CA ALA A 235 5.86 25.02 3.75
C ALA A 235 4.59 25.19 4.60
N THR A 236 4.23 26.45 4.84
CA THR A 236 3.09 26.83 5.69
C THR A 236 1.90 27.35 4.90
N GLN A 237 1.99 27.41 3.56
CA GLN A 237 0.90 27.88 2.71
C GLN A 237 -0.23 26.85 2.66
N VAL A 238 -1.28 27.13 3.44
CA VAL A 238 -2.54 26.38 3.50
C VAL A 238 -3.65 27.35 3.10
N PHE A 239 -4.72 26.83 2.49
CA PHE A 239 -5.91 27.60 2.14
C PHE A 239 -6.38 28.51 3.29
N GLY A 240 -6.78 29.74 2.95
CA GLY A 240 -7.27 30.73 3.90
C GLY A 240 -8.79 30.68 4.12
N SER A 241 -9.32 31.66 4.86
CA SER A 241 -10.76 31.87 4.96
C SER A 241 -11.37 32.24 3.61
N THR A 242 -12.60 31.79 3.36
CA THR A 242 -13.33 32.09 2.12
C THR A 242 -14.02 33.44 2.23
N SER A 243 -13.80 34.34 1.28
CA SER A 243 -14.46 35.64 1.21
C SER A 243 -15.97 35.50 0.95
N ALA A 244 -16.77 36.48 1.36
CA ALA A 244 -18.23 36.44 1.17
C ALA A 244 -18.63 36.31 -0.32
N ALA A 245 -17.85 36.94 -1.22
CA ALA A 245 -18.04 36.82 -2.66
C ALA A 245 -17.73 35.39 -3.15
N ALA A 246 -16.61 34.81 -2.72
CA ALA A 246 -16.25 33.43 -3.04
C ALA A 246 -17.25 32.41 -2.49
N GLN A 247 -17.78 32.63 -1.28
CA GLN A 247 -18.83 31.77 -0.70
C GLN A 247 -20.10 31.77 -1.57
N THR A 248 -20.53 32.94 -2.04
CA THR A 248 -21.72 33.07 -2.91
C THR A 248 -21.53 32.28 -4.20
N ILE A 249 -20.37 32.44 -4.85
CA ILE A 249 -20.04 31.70 -6.08
C ILE A 249 -19.95 30.20 -5.82
N ALA A 250 -19.36 29.77 -4.70
CA ALA A 250 -19.27 28.36 -4.35
C ALA A 250 -20.66 27.71 -4.13
N LEU A 251 -21.60 28.46 -3.53
CA LEU A 251 -22.99 28.02 -3.36
C LEU A 251 -23.72 27.85 -4.70
N GLU A 252 -23.53 28.79 -5.62
CA GLU A 252 -24.08 28.70 -6.98
C GLU A 252 -23.55 27.47 -7.72
N ARG A 253 -22.23 27.25 -7.66
CA ARG A 253 -21.58 26.05 -8.24
C ARG A 253 -22.12 24.76 -7.62
N ALA A 254 -22.29 24.73 -6.30
CA ALA A 254 -22.87 23.59 -5.61
C ALA A 254 -24.34 23.34 -6.03
N ALA A 255 -25.15 24.38 -6.19
CA ALA A 255 -26.52 24.25 -6.69
C ALA A 255 -26.56 23.68 -8.11
N ALA A 256 -25.71 24.18 -9.02
CA ALA A 256 -25.61 23.67 -10.39
C ALA A 256 -25.18 22.19 -10.43
N LEU A 257 -24.21 21.79 -9.60
CA LEU A 257 -23.77 20.40 -9.50
C LEU A 257 -24.87 19.48 -8.94
N ARG A 258 -25.59 19.92 -7.90
CA ARG A 258 -26.72 19.15 -7.35
C ARG A 258 -27.79 18.90 -8.41
N GLN A 259 -28.10 19.90 -9.23
CA GLN A 259 -29.03 19.74 -10.35
C GLN A 259 -28.47 18.79 -11.42
N ARG A 260 -27.24 19.03 -11.90
CA ARG A 260 -26.60 18.25 -12.98
C ARG A 260 -26.48 16.76 -12.64
N PHE A 261 -26.12 16.44 -11.40
CA PHE A 261 -25.91 15.06 -10.94
C PHE A 261 -27.09 14.49 -10.15
N ALA A 262 -28.22 15.21 -10.08
CA ALA A 262 -29.42 14.83 -9.32
C ALA A 262 -29.11 14.41 -7.88
N LEU A 263 -28.34 15.22 -7.15
CA LEU A 263 -27.91 14.93 -5.79
C LEU A 263 -29.01 15.30 -4.79
N PRO A 264 -29.58 14.34 -4.05
CA PRO A 264 -30.72 14.61 -3.19
C PRO A 264 -30.30 15.37 -1.92
N LEU A 265 -31.12 16.33 -1.52
CA LEU A 265 -31.01 17.00 -0.23
C LEU A 265 -31.86 16.27 0.82
N ALA A 266 -31.42 16.29 2.06
CA ALA A 266 -32.16 15.82 3.22
C ALA A 266 -32.37 16.98 4.22
N THR A 267 -33.56 17.05 4.82
CA THR A 267 -33.85 17.98 5.91
C THR A 267 -33.28 17.46 7.24
N ALA A 268 -33.16 18.35 8.23
CA ALA A 268 -32.71 17.95 9.57
C ALA A 268 -33.64 16.89 10.19
N GLU A 269 -34.95 17.01 9.98
CA GLU A 269 -35.95 16.04 10.45
C GLU A 269 -35.80 14.68 9.77
N GLN A 270 -35.49 14.65 8.46
CA GLN A 270 -35.22 13.41 7.75
C GLN A 270 -33.96 12.72 8.28
N VAL A 271 -32.88 13.47 8.53
CA VAL A 271 -31.64 12.93 9.11
C VAL A 271 -31.91 12.37 10.51
N GLN A 272 -32.63 13.12 11.37
CA GLN A 272 -33.01 12.66 12.70
C GLN A 272 -33.88 11.39 12.66
N HIS A 273 -34.84 11.33 11.74
CA HIS A 273 -35.67 10.15 11.54
C HIS A 273 -34.83 8.93 11.15
N TRP A 274 -33.93 9.06 10.17
CA TRP A 274 -33.03 7.98 9.75
C TRP A 274 -32.03 7.55 10.83
N GLN A 275 -31.73 8.43 11.78
CA GLN A 275 -30.91 8.12 12.95
C GLN A 275 -31.73 7.52 14.12
N SER A 276 -33.07 7.46 14.04
CA SER A 276 -33.90 6.86 15.08
C SER A 276 -33.59 5.37 15.27
N ALA A 277 -33.79 4.85 16.48
CA ALA A 277 -33.53 3.44 16.78
C ALA A 277 -34.35 2.48 15.89
N ALA A 278 -35.59 2.86 15.53
CA ALA A 278 -36.45 2.09 14.65
C ALA A 278 -35.89 2.00 13.22
N GLU A 279 -35.43 3.12 12.65
CA GLU A 279 -34.84 3.16 11.32
C GLU A 279 -33.49 2.44 11.28
N ARG A 280 -32.61 2.68 12.26
CA ARG A 280 -31.29 2.03 12.34
C ARG A 280 -31.36 0.51 12.49
N ALA A 281 -32.45 -0.02 13.04
CA ALA A 281 -32.67 -1.47 13.11
C ALA A 281 -32.96 -2.09 11.73
N GLN A 282 -33.52 -1.31 10.81
CA GLN A 282 -33.92 -1.77 9.48
C GLN A 282 -32.87 -1.48 8.42
N ARG A 283 -32.21 -0.32 8.51
CA ARG A 283 -31.32 0.18 7.48
C ARG A 283 -30.11 0.89 8.06
N THR A 284 -28.96 0.65 7.45
CA THR A 284 -27.71 1.34 7.77
C THR A 284 -27.76 2.77 7.26
N THR A 285 -27.67 3.76 8.17
CA THR A 285 -27.48 5.17 7.84
C THR A 285 -26.21 5.70 8.50
N VAL A 286 -25.27 6.16 7.68
CA VAL A 286 -24.01 6.76 8.13
C VAL A 286 -24.04 8.26 7.85
N VAL A 287 -23.93 9.07 8.91
CA VAL A 287 -23.81 10.54 8.79
C VAL A 287 -22.34 10.90 8.86
N VAL A 288 -21.85 11.63 7.86
CA VAL A 288 -20.43 11.89 7.66
C VAL A 288 -20.19 13.39 7.54
N ASP A 289 -19.45 13.96 8.49
CA ASP A 289 -18.99 15.34 8.42
C ASP A 289 -17.75 15.44 7.55
N VAL A 290 -17.86 16.19 6.45
CA VAL A 290 -16.81 16.29 5.43
C VAL A 290 -15.91 17.51 5.58
N ARG A 291 -16.08 18.29 6.65
CA ARG A 291 -15.29 19.50 6.94
C ARG A 291 -13.91 19.16 7.49
N THR A 292 -13.12 20.19 7.84
CA THR A 292 -11.82 19.98 8.46
C THR A 292 -11.95 19.40 9.87
N ALA A 293 -10.85 18.87 10.42
CA ALA A 293 -10.84 18.30 11.77
C ALA A 293 -11.14 19.36 12.83
N GLU A 294 -10.67 20.59 12.62
CA GLU A 294 -10.90 21.72 13.52
C GLU A 294 -12.38 22.11 13.55
N GLU A 295 -13.04 22.12 12.38
CA GLU A 295 -14.48 22.41 12.29
C GLU A 295 -15.33 21.30 12.91
N PHE A 296 -14.98 20.03 12.71
CA PHE A 296 -15.67 18.91 13.36
C PHE A 296 -15.51 18.96 14.88
N ALA A 297 -14.30 19.23 15.38
CA ALA A 297 -14.03 19.38 16.81
C ALA A 297 -14.79 20.55 17.45
N SER A 298 -15.10 21.60 16.67
CA SER A 298 -15.92 22.73 17.14
C SER A 298 -17.41 22.38 17.29
N GLY A 299 -17.85 21.24 16.77
CA GLY A 299 -19.22 20.72 16.84
C GLY A 299 -19.76 20.25 15.49
N SER A 300 -20.60 19.21 15.51
CA SER A 300 -21.21 18.61 14.32
C SER A 300 -22.61 18.04 14.63
N VAL A 301 -23.22 17.37 13.66
CA VAL A 301 -24.47 16.61 13.83
C VAL A 301 -24.25 15.45 14.79
N ALA A 302 -25.21 15.21 15.68
CA ALA A 302 -25.11 14.13 16.66
C ALA A 302 -24.92 12.76 15.97
N GLY A 303 -23.92 12.00 16.40
CA GLY A 303 -23.59 10.70 15.82
C GLY A 303 -22.99 10.74 14.41
N ALA A 304 -22.56 11.92 13.93
CA ALA A 304 -21.77 12.00 12.71
C ALA A 304 -20.33 11.50 12.96
N ILE A 305 -19.78 10.79 11.98
CA ILE A 305 -18.36 10.45 11.93
C ILE A 305 -17.61 11.52 11.13
N HIS A 306 -16.34 11.74 11.45
CA HIS A 306 -15.50 12.68 10.71
C HIS A 306 -14.77 12.00 9.56
N ALA A 307 -14.98 12.50 8.34
CA ALA A 307 -14.25 12.06 7.15
C ALA A 307 -14.08 13.24 6.18
N PRO A 308 -12.96 13.98 6.25
CA PRO A 308 -12.72 15.12 5.35
C PRO A 308 -12.98 14.72 3.89
N GLY A 309 -13.79 15.52 3.19
CA GLY A 309 -14.48 15.03 1.98
C GLY A 309 -13.56 14.51 0.87
N GLY A 310 -12.37 15.10 0.70
CA GLY A 310 -11.37 14.61 -0.27
C GLY A 310 -10.76 13.26 0.13
N GLN A 311 -10.60 13.03 1.43
CA GLN A 311 -10.08 11.77 1.97
C GLN A 311 -11.16 10.68 1.95
N LEU A 312 -12.42 11.04 2.24
CA LEU A 312 -13.57 10.15 2.06
C LEU A 312 -13.65 9.60 0.64
N VAL A 313 -13.45 10.44 -0.38
CA VAL A 313 -13.45 10.00 -1.79
C VAL A 313 -12.19 9.18 -2.13
N GLN A 314 -11.03 9.50 -1.55
CA GLN A 314 -9.77 8.78 -1.81
C GLN A 314 -9.73 7.39 -1.18
N ALA A 315 -10.38 7.19 -0.04
CA ALA A 315 -10.28 5.99 0.77
C ALA A 315 -11.64 5.60 1.35
N THR A 316 -12.66 5.56 0.49
CA THR A 316 -14.07 5.32 0.86
C THR A 316 -14.25 4.11 1.79
N ASP A 317 -13.51 3.05 1.51
CA ASP A 317 -13.46 1.78 2.25
C ASP A 317 -12.95 1.92 3.70
N ARG A 318 -12.30 3.01 4.09
CA ARG A 318 -11.94 3.27 5.50
C ARG A 318 -13.12 3.67 6.37
N TRP A 319 -14.13 4.29 5.78
CA TRP A 319 -15.31 4.77 6.51
C TRP A 319 -16.54 3.94 6.26
N LEU A 320 -16.70 3.43 5.05
CA LEU A 320 -17.92 2.79 4.59
C LEU A 320 -17.68 1.30 4.30
N GLY A 321 -18.11 0.43 5.21
CA GLY A 321 -18.00 -1.03 5.08
C GLY A 321 -19.26 -1.73 4.61
N THR A 322 -20.40 -1.04 4.61
CA THR A 322 -21.72 -1.62 4.32
C THR A 322 -22.24 -1.16 2.97
N TRP A 323 -22.14 -2.02 1.96
CA TRP A 323 -22.71 -1.74 0.64
C TRP A 323 -24.24 -1.60 0.77
N GLY A 324 -24.83 -0.61 0.11
CA GLY A 324 -26.30 -0.39 0.10
C GLY A 324 -26.78 0.49 1.27
N ALA A 325 -25.86 0.85 2.17
CA ALA A 325 -26.11 1.84 3.21
C ALA A 325 -26.51 3.20 2.62
N ARG A 326 -27.33 3.93 3.39
CA ARG A 326 -27.60 5.34 3.15
C ARG A 326 -26.48 6.19 3.73
N ILE A 327 -25.88 7.03 2.92
CA ILE A 327 -24.82 7.96 3.34
C ILE A 327 -25.40 9.38 3.37
N VAL A 328 -25.21 10.10 4.47
CA VAL A 328 -25.61 11.51 4.60
C VAL A 328 -24.34 12.34 4.82
N LEU A 329 -23.98 13.16 3.84
CA LEU A 329 -22.83 14.07 3.95
C LEU A 329 -23.29 15.40 4.53
N VAL A 330 -22.57 15.88 5.55
CA VAL A 330 -22.87 17.13 6.23
C VAL A 330 -21.66 18.07 6.20
N ASP A 331 -21.95 19.36 6.05
CA ASP A 331 -21.02 20.48 6.17
C ASP A 331 -21.80 21.74 6.58
N ASP A 332 -21.16 22.90 6.63
CA ASP A 332 -21.77 24.16 7.08
C ASP A 332 -22.80 24.75 6.11
N ASN A 333 -22.64 24.55 4.80
CA ASN A 333 -23.40 25.30 3.79
C ASN A 333 -23.80 24.49 2.54
N GLY A 334 -23.45 23.21 2.48
CA GLY A 334 -23.74 22.28 1.39
C GLY A 334 -22.68 22.19 0.30
N VAL A 335 -21.65 23.04 0.28
CA VAL A 335 -20.67 23.11 -0.82
C VAL A 335 -19.74 21.90 -0.83
N ARG A 336 -19.09 21.61 0.29
CA ARG A 336 -18.11 20.52 0.44
C ARG A 336 -18.81 19.17 0.40
N ALA A 337 -19.97 19.07 1.05
CA ALA A 337 -20.84 17.91 0.98
C ALA A 337 -21.28 17.62 -0.47
N THR A 338 -21.63 18.64 -1.25
CA THR A 338 -21.94 18.48 -2.68
C THR A 338 -20.73 17.99 -3.47
N ALA A 339 -19.55 18.57 -3.24
CA ALA A 339 -18.32 18.19 -3.95
C ALA A 339 -17.96 16.71 -3.73
N SER A 340 -18.14 16.19 -2.51
CA SER A 340 -17.92 14.78 -2.19
C SER A 340 -19.06 13.86 -2.62
N ALA A 341 -20.32 14.26 -2.44
CA ALA A 341 -21.49 13.42 -2.73
C ALA A 341 -21.54 13.01 -4.20
N ARG A 342 -21.16 13.91 -5.11
CA ARG A 342 -21.18 13.62 -6.54
C ARG A 342 -20.26 12.45 -6.92
N TRP A 343 -19.11 12.33 -6.25
CA TRP A 343 -18.17 11.24 -6.47
C TRP A 343 -18.63 9.93 -5.83
N LEU A 344 -19.11 9.97 -4.59
CA LEU A 344 -19.68 8.78 -3.95
C LEU A 344 -20.87 8.22 -4.74
N LYS A 345 -21.75 9.09 -5.27
CA LYS A 345 -22.88 8.66 -6.11
C LYS A 345 -22.42 7.93 -7.36
N GLN A 346 -21.38 8.43 -8.03
CA GLN A 346 -20.80 7.78 -9.21
C GLN A 346 -20.04 6.50 -8.89
N MET A 347 -19.51 6.36 -7.68
CA MET A 347 -19.00 5.09 -7.15
C MET A 347 -20.11 4.12 -6.70
N GLY A 348 -21.39 4.46 -6.92
CA GLY A 348 -22.54 3.60 -6.68
C GLY A 348 -23.17 3.70 -5.29
N TRP A 349 -22.78 4.68 -4.47
CA TRP A 349 -23.36 4.88 -3.14
C TRP A 349 -24.69 5.65 -3.19
N GLU A 350 -25.63 5.29 -2.30
CA GLU A 350 -26.78 6.15 -2.02
C GLU A 350 -26.32 7.28 -1.09
N VAL A 351 -26.32 8.51 -1.62
CA VAL A 351 -25.82 9.69 -0.91
C VAL A 351 -26.87 10.78 -0.87
N HIS A 352 -27.03 11.38 0.32
CA HIS A 352 -27.82 12.58 0.58
C HIS A 352 -26.94 13.68 1.15
N ILE A 353 -27.33 14.92 0.95
CA ILE A 353 -26.63 16.11 1.46
C ILE A 353 -27.52 16.81 2.48
N ALA A 354 -26.98 17.14 3.66
CA ALA A 354 -27.68 17.90 4.68
C ALA A 354 -26.75 18.95 5.31
N PRO A 355 -27.02 20.26 5.16
CA PRO A 355 -26.26 21.29 5.86
C PRO A 355 -26.45 21.20 7.37
N ILE A 356 -25.42 21.54 8.13
CA ILE A 356 -25.46 21.68 9.58
C ILE A 356 -26.24 22.97 9.90
N ALA A 357 -27.38 22.83 10.57
CA ALA A 357 -28.22 23.98 10.92
C ALA A 357 -27.45 24.95 11.84
N THR A 358 -27.51 26.26 11.53
CA THR A 358 -26.94 27.32 12.38
C THR A 358 -27.58 27.27 13.77
N GLY A 359 -26.77 27.00 14.81
CA GLY A 359 -27.23 26.88 16.20
C GLY A 359 -27.49 25.45 16.69
N ALA A 360 -27.24 24.42 15.87
CA ALA A 360 -27.26 23.03 16.32
C ALA A 360 -26.00 22.71 17.15
N THR A 361 -25.95 23.12 18.41
CA THR A 361 -24.97 22.63 19.38
C THR A 361 -25.42 21.27 19.90
N GLY A 362 -25.21 20.22 19.10
CA GLY A 362 -25.13 18.86 19.62
C GLY A 362 -23.82 18.70 20.39
N ALA A 363 -23.75 19.22 21.62
CA ALA A 363 -22.57 19.07 22.46
C ALA A 363 -22.31 17.57 22.75
N THR A 364 -21.11 17.13 22.33
CA THR A 364 -20.31 16.05 22.90
C THR A 364 -21.00 14.70 23.15
N GLY A 365 -20.85 13.80 22.17
CA GLY A 365 -20.65 12.37 22.41
C GLY A 365 -19.16 12.02 22.37
N ALA A 366 -18.30 12.79 23.06
CA ALA A 366 -17.12 12.17 23.64
C ALA A 366 -17.65 11.29 24.77
N THR A 367 -17.43 9.98 24.72
CA THR A 367 -17.52 9.13 25.90
C THR A 367 -16.70 9.80 27.00
N LYS A 368 -17.35 10.45 27.96
CA LYS A 368 -16.72 10.86 29.20
C LYS A 368 -16.17 9.59 29.84
N ILE A 369 -14.86 9.58 30.07
CA ILE A 369 -14.20 8.69 31.01
C ILE A 369 -14.99 8.75 32.33
N PRO A 370 -15.41 7.61 32.92
CA PRO A 370 -16.00 7.63 34.25
C PRO A 370 -14.92 8.11 35.23
N THR A 371 -15.06 9.33 35.73
CA THR A 371 -14.35 9.74 36.95
C THR A 371 -15.17 9.22 38.12
N ASP A 372 -14.64 8.19 38.79
CA ASP A 372 -15.17 7.71 40.05
C ASP A 372 -15.27 8.87 41.05
N ALA A 373 -16.43 8.96 41.68
CA ALA A 373 -16.68 9.84 42.81
C ALA A 373 -16.30 9.11 44.11
N SER A 374 -15.33 9.65 44.85
CA SER A 374 -15.40 9.87 46.30
C SER A 374 -14.06 10.32 46.88
N ALA A 375 -13.97 11.57 47.38
CA ALA A 375 -13.35 11.93 48.67
C ALA A 375 -13.21 13.47 48.80
N GLU A 376 -14.16 14.05 49.53
CA GLU A 376 -14.03 15.11 50.55
C GLU A 376 -12.94 16.22 50.49
N SER A 377 -13.47 17.46 50.44
CA SER A 377 -13.09 18.68 51.17
C SER A 377 -11.61 19.09 51.32
N ASN A 378 -11.25 20.25 50.76
CA ASN A 378 -11.21 21.50 51.54
C ASN A 378 -10.97 22.72 50.63
N ALA A 379 -11.64 23.81 50.99
CA ALA A 379 -11.50 25.12 50.38
C ALA A 379 -10.22 25.81 50.88
N ASP A 380 -9.55 26.56 50.01
CA ASP A 380 -9.10 27.91 50.37
C ASP A 380 -8.81 28.79 49.15
N SER A 381 -9.14 30.06 49.35
CA SER A 381 -9.16 31.21 48.44
C SER A 381 -7.79 31.76 48.08
N ASN A 382 -7.58 32.16 46.80
CA ASN A 382 -7.36 33.55 46.36
C ASN A 382 -6.61 33.69 45.02
N ALA A 383 -7.03 34.72 44.28
CA ALA A 383 -6.27 35.62 43.41
C ALA A 383 -5.87 35.18 41.98
N ASN A 384 -6.56 35.83 41.02
CA ASN A 384 -6.12 36.28 39.70
C ASN A 384 -4.61 36.29 39.41
N ALA A 385 -4.19 35.59 38.36
CA ALA A 385 -3.43 36.13 37.21
C ALA A 385 -3.06 35.00 36.22
N ASN A 386 -3.01 35.36 34.93
CA ASN A 386 -2.42 34.63 33.79
C ASN A 386 -3.15 33.37 33.29
N VAL A 387 -3.97 33.57 32.26
CA VAL A 387 -4.34 32.51 31.30
C VAL A 387 -3.13 32.28 30.40
N GLU A 388 -2.20 31.44 30.85
CA GLU A 388 -1.31 30.71 29.95
C GLU A 388 -2.09 29.54 29.36
N THR A 389 -2.03 29.48 28.04
CA THR A 389 -2.54 28.42 27.17
C THR A 389 -2.20 27.04 27.70
N ALA A 390 -3.22 26.23 28.00
CA ALA A 390 -3.06 24.81 28.27
C ALA A 390 -2.40 24.14 27.05
N ALA A 391 -1.18 23.65 27.29
CA ALA A 391 -0.39 22.92 26.31
C ALA A 391 -1.18 21.72 25.78
N THR A 392 -1.46 21.75 24.48
CA THR A 392 -1.73 20.52 23.72
C THR A 392 -0.42 19.75 23.72
N THR A 393 -0.37 18.65 24.46
CA THR A 393 0.81 17.77 24.55
C THR A 393 1.20 17.32 23.15
N LEU A 394 2.29 17.92 22.66
CA LEU A 394 3.01 17.48 21.49
C LEU A 394 3.43 16.03 21.72
N ILE A 395 3.01 15.15 20.82
CA ILE A 395 3.68 13.89 20.55
C ILE A 395 5.16 14.26 20.31
N LEU A 396 6.04 13.93 21.25
CA LEU A 396 7.47 13.95 21.00
C LEU A 396 7.74 12.81 20.02
N PRO A 397 8.13 13.08 18.77
CA PRO A 397 8.54 11.99 17.90
C PRO A 397 9.85 11.45 18.46
N LEU A 398 9.89 10.13 18.71
CA LEU A 398 11.14 9.38 18.59
C LEU A 398 11.77 9.84 17.27
N THR A 399 13.00 10.36 17.32
CA THR A 399 13.61 11.17 16.26
C THR A 399 13.66 10.44 14.92
N GLY A 400 12.57 10.50 14.17
CA GLY A 400 12.43 9.97 12.83
C GLY A 400 12.87 11.02 11.82
N SER A 401 13.69 10.63 10.86
CA SER A 401 14.03 11.48 9.71
C SER A 401 12.77 12.01 9.01
N ALA A 402 12.89 13.13 8.27
CA ALA A 402 11.82 13.69 7.45
C ALA A 402 11.11 12.67 6.52
N LYS A 403 11.76 11.53 6.24
CA LYS A 403 11.23 10.42 5.44
C LYS A 403 10.05 9.69 6.11
N HIS A 404 9.98 9.61 7.45
CA HIS A 404 8.94 8.86 8.17
C HIS A 404 7.65 9.66 8.40
N LYS A 405 7.77 10.99 8.55
CA LYS A 405 6.61 11.89 8.72
C LYS A 405 5.61 11.80 7.56
N ALA A 406 6.09 11.54 6.34
CA ALA A 406 5.25 11.46 5.14
C ALA A 406 4.37 10.19 5.06
N ASP A 407 4.79 9.09 5.69
CA ASP A 407 4.03 7.84 5.69
C ASP A 407 2.95 7.86 6.78
N GLU A 408 3.27 8.32 7.98
CA GLU A 408 2.28 8.57 9.04
C GLU A 408 1.26 9.63 8.64
N ALA A 409 1.69 10.73 8.01
CA ALA A 409 0.82 11.83 7.60
C ALA A 409 -0.28 11.46 6.57
N ALA A 410 -0.14 10.34 5.86
CA ALA A 410 -1.19 9.87 4.94
C ALA A 410 -2.04 8.75 5.53
N LYS A 411 -1.76 8.31 6.76
CA LYS A 411 -2.69 7.45 7.48
C LYS A 411 -3.92 8.28 7.79
N VAL A 412 -5.07 7.77 7.40
CA VAL A 412 -6.35 8.36 7.78
C VAL A 412 -6.73 7.75 9.11
N GLU A 413 -6.85 8.57 10.15
CA GLU A 413 -7.33 8.11 11.46
C GLU A 413 -8.83 7.84 11.42
N VAL A 414 -9.23 6.76 12.10
CA VAL A 414 -10.60 6.27 12.19
C VAL A 414 -11.01 6.30 13.66
N PRO A 415 -12.21 6.83 14.01
CA PRO A 415 -12.80 6.70 15.33
C PRO A 415 -12.80 5.24 15.83
N ARG A 416 -12.46 5.04 17.11
CA ARG A 416 -12.30 3.70 17.73
C ARG A 416 -13.31 3.49 18.85
N THR A 417 -13.87 2.28 18.93
CA THR A 417 -14.70 1.85 20.06
C THR A 417 -13.88 1.18 21.15
N ALA A 418 -14.26 1.40 22.41
CA ALA A 418 -13.58 0.82 23.56
C ALA A 418 -13.61 -0.71 23.53
N ALA A 419 -12.42 -1.32 23.59
CA ALA A 419 -12.26 -2.77 23.62
C ALA A 419 -12.54 -3.35 25.03
N PRO A 420 -13.00 -4.61 25.13
CA PRO A 420 -13.14 -5.29 26.42
C PRO A 420 -11.77 -5.44 27.10
N ARG A 421 -11.70 -5.11 28.39
CA ARG A 421 -10.49 -5.24 29.22
C ARG A 421 -10.66 -6.37 30.22
N ILE A 422 -10.16 -7.56 29.86
CA ILE A 422 -10.24 -8.76 30.72
C ILE A 422 -8.89 -8.98 31.43
N ALA A 423 -7.79 -8.64 30.76
CA ALA A 423 -6.46 -8.81 31.32
C ALA A 423 -6.18 -7.87 32.51
N ALA A 424 -5.45 -8.39 33.50
CA ALA A 424 -5.03 -7.62 34.65
C ALA A 424 -4.02 -6.54 34.22
N GLU A 425 -4.24 -5.31 34.70
CA GLU A 425 -3.28 -4.22 34.53
C GLU A 425 -2.29 -4.21 35.70
N ILE A 426 -1.01 -4.08 35.39
CA ILE A 426 0.06 -3.84 36.37
C ILE A 426 0.61 -2.42 36.23
N SER A 427 1.13 -1.88 37.32
CA SER A 427 1.84 -0.61 37.31
C SER A 427 3.15 -0.70 36.54
N LEU A 428 3.66 0.46 36.11
CA LEU A 428 4.96 0.56 35.45
C LEU A 428 6.08 -0.01 36.33
N GLN A 429 6.06 0.26 37.64
CA GLN A 429 7.08 -0.22 38.57
C GLN A 429 7.06 -1.74 38.71
N GLU A 430 5.87 -2.35 38.84
CA GLU A 430 5.74 -3.81 38.89
C GLU A 430 6.27 -4.47 37.61
N ALA A 431 6.01 -3.86 36.44
CA ALA A 431 6.54 -4.36 35.17
C ALA A 431 8.08 -4.32 35.13
N VAL A 432 8.69 -3.22 35.59
CA VAL A 432 10.16 -3.08 35.70
C VAL A 432 10.73 -4.15 36.62
N ASP A 433 10.19 -4.27 37.84
CA ASP A 433 10.68 -5.21 38.85
C ASP A 433 10.62 -6.66 38.34
N MET A 434 9.51 -7.05 37.70
CA MET A 434 9.35 -8.39 37.12
C MET A 434 10.37 -8.69 36.01
N LEU A 435 10.60 -7.73 35.12
CA LEU A 435 11.47 -7.93 33.95
C LEU A 435 12.96 -7.90 34.33
N GLU A 436 13.36 -7.02 35.26
CA GLU A 436 14.73 -6.97 35.77
C GLU A 436 15.09 -8.20 36.61
N GLN A 437 14.17 -8.66 37.47
CA GLN A 437 14.39 -9.90 38.25
C GLN A 437 14.53 -11.13 37.35
N ALA A 438 13.72 -11.22 36.30
CA ALA A 438 13.80 -12.29 35.31
C ALA A 438 15.13 -12.26 34.55
N ALA A 439 15.62 -11.08 34.18
CA ALA A 439 16.89 -10.91 33.49
C ALA A 439 18.12 -11.18 34.38
N ALA A 440 18.01 -10.92 35.69
CA ALA A 440 19.06 -11.16 36.67
C ALA A 440 19.22 -12.64 37.08
N GLY A 441 18.35 -13.54 36.62
CA GLY A 441 18.41 -14.97 36.94
C GLY A 441 18.10 -15.31 38.40
N LEU A 442 17.45 -14.41 39.15
CA LEU A 442 17.23 -14.51 40.59
C LEU A 442 15.91 -15.19 41.00
N ALA A 443 15.23 -15.92 40.12
CA ALA A 443 14.02 -16.67 40.47
C ALA A 443 14.35 -18.02 41.14
N PRO A 444 13.95 -18.26 42.40
CA PRO A 444 14.01 -19.59 42.98
C PRO A 444 12.81 -20.41 42.49
N GLN A 445 13.10 -21.58 41.91
CA GLN A 445 12.21 -22.57 41.28
C GLN A 445 12.06 -22.41 39.76
N ALA A 446 12.49 -23.46 39.06
CA ALA A 446 12.33 -23.64 37.62
C ALA A 446 10.83 -23.62 37.24
N ASP A 447 10.51 -22.96 36.11
CA ASP A 447 9.27 -23.05 35.31
C ASP A 447 8.41 -21.78 35.06
N ALA A 448 8.95 -20.55 35.06
CA ALA A 448 8.26 -19.44 34.36
C ALA A 448 9.19 -18.29 33.91
N ALA A 449 9.63 -18.30 32.65
CA ALA A 449 10.29 -17.13 32.05
C ALA A 449 9.30 -15.96 31.90
N VAL A 450 9.64 -14.75 32.36
CA VAL A 450 8.86 -13.54 32.07
C VAL A 450 9.23 -13.04 30.67
N ILE A 451 8.23 -12.73 29.84
CA ILE A 451 8.39 -12.34 28.45
C ILE A 451 7.77 -10.95 28.26
N ALA A 452 8.58 -9.99 27.83
CA ALA A 452 8.08 -8.69 27.38
C ALA A 452 7.59 -8.77 25.94
N ILE A 453 6.37 -8.30 25.68
CA ILE A 453 5.72 -8.29 24.37
C ILE A 453 5.42 -6.86 23.97
N HIS A 454 5.81 -6.46 22.75
CA HIS A 454 5.42 -5.21 22.11
C HIS A 454 4.38 -5.53 21.03
N CYS A 455 3.23 -4.87 21.04
CA CYS A 455 2.13 -5.20 20.13
C CYS A 455 1.60 -4.05 19.25
N ASP A 456 2.32 -2.91 19.21
CA ASP A 456 2.07 -1.90 18.19
C ASP A 456 2.49 -2.40 16.79
N ASN A 457 2.27 -1.59 15.78
CA ASN A 457 2.63 -1.94 14.40
C ASN A 457 4.15 -2.22 14.27
N SER A 458 4.53 -3.19 13.45
CA SER A 458 5.93 -3.58 13.23
C SER A 458 6.80 -2.43 12.77
N ALA A 459 6.29 -1.49 11.99
CA ALA A 459 7.02 -0.28 11.59
C ALA A 459 7.32 0.66 12.79
N GLN A 460 6.48 0.64 13.83
CA GLN A 460 6.74 1.36 15.09
C GLN A 460 7.76 0.60 15.95
N TYR A 461 7.59 -0.72 16.07
CA TYR A 461 8.55 -1.59 16.77
C TYR A 461 9.98 -1.43 16.23
N LEU A 462 10.15 -1.37 14.90
CA LEU A 462 11.45 -1.20 14.26
C LEU A 462 12.15 0.10 14.64
N GLN A 463 11.39 1.17 14.91
CA GLN A 463 11.94 2.46 15.33
C GLN A 463 12.45 2.39 16.77
N GLY A 464 11.81 1.59 17.61
CA GLY A 464 12.31 1.28 18.94
C GLY A 464 11.27 0.58 19.82
N THR A 465 11.74 0.03 20.92
CA THR A 465 10.92 -0.70 21.89
C THR A 465 11.47 -0.58 23.31
N VAL A 466 10.69 -1.00 24.31
CA VAL A 466 11.14 -1.06 25.70
C VAL A 466 12.22 -2.13 25.90
N GLY A 467 13.21 -1.85 26.73
CA GLY A 467 14.24 -2.82 27.08
C GLY A 467 15.56 -2.21 27.51
N THR A 468 16.43 -3.07 28.03
CA THR A 468 17.80 -2.78 28.46
C THR A 468 18.80 -3.64 27.66
N THR A 469 20.09 -3.57 27.99
CA THR A 469 21.08 -4.48 27.40
C THR A 469 20.90 -5.95 27.81
N GLN A 470 20.13 -6.23 28.86
CA GLN A 470 19.93 -7.60 29.37
C GLN A 470 18.64 -8.26 28.86
N TRP A 471 17.62 -7.47 28.52
CA TRP A 471 16.35 -7.97 28.02
C TRP A 471 15.66 -6.90 27.16
N THR A 472 14.78 -7.30 26.25
CA THR A 472 13.96 -6.35 25.48
C THR A 472 12.65 -6.98 25.04
N ALA A 473 11.64 -6.13 24.83
CA ALA A 473 10.35 -6.59 24.34
C ALA A 473 10.45 -7.10 22.90
N ARG A 474 9.75 -8.21 22.66
CA ARG A 474 9.66 -8.86 21.36
C ARG A 474 8.33 -8.53 20.70
N TRP A 475 8.33 -8.32 19.40
CA TRP A 475 7.12 -7.93 18.68
C TRP A 475 6.14 -9.09 18.50
N ALA A 476 4.85 -8.85 18.75
CA ALA A 476 3.77 -9.80 18.52
C ALA A 476 2.65 -9.19 17.68
N ASN A 477 2.20 -9.94 16.68
CA ASN A 477 1.01 -9.65 15.92
C ASN A 477 -0.19 -10.43 16.49
N ARG A 478 -1.29 -9.74 16.83
CA ARG A 478 -2.49 -10.37 17.40
C ARG A 478 -3.13 -11.39 16.45
N ALA A 479 -3.01 -11.22 15.14
CA ALA A 479 -3.45 -12.21 14.16
C ALA A 479 -2.53 -13.45 14.07
N ARG A 480 -1.34 -13.45 14.71
CA ARG A 480 -0.36 -14.56 14.63
C ARG A 480 0.22 -14.89 16.00
N LEU A 481 -0.64 -15.33 16.93
CA LEU A 481 -0.23 -15.62 18.31
C LEU A 481 0.37 -17.02 18.55
N SER A 482 0.36 -17.90 17.55
CA SER A 482 0.87 -19.28 17.67
C SER A 482 2.29 -19.38 18.29
N PRO A 483 3.27 -18.51 17.95
CA PRO A 483 4.61 -18.57 18.53
C PRO A 483 4.67 -18.36 20.06
N TRP A 484 3.66 -17.73 20.66
CA TRP A 484 3.63 -17.39 22.09
C TRP A 484 2.96 -18.47 22.94
N ARG A 485 2.11 -19.30 22.32
CA ARG A 485 1.25 -20.26 23.05
C ARG A 485 2.07 -21.26 23.86
N THR A 486 3.07 -21.88 23.26
CA THR A 486 3.88 -22.92 23.91
C THR A 486 4.56 -22.39 25.17
N ALA A 487 5.17 -21.21 25.09
CA ALA A 487 5.86 -20.61 26.24
C ALA A 487 4.88 -20.31 27.38
N LEU A 488 3.71 -19.74 27.07
CA LEU A 488 2.70 -19.40 28.06
C LEU A 488 2.03 -20.65 28.66
N GLN A 489 1.77 -21.69 27.87
CA GLN A 489 1.26 -22.99 28.35
C GLN A 489 2.24 -23.69 29.28
N ASN A 490 3.54 -23.48 29.06
CA ASN A 490 4.62 -23.92 29.94
C ASN A 490 4.82 -23.02 31.18
N GLY A 491 3.89 -22.10 31.45
CA GLY A 491 3.90 -21.29 32.67
C GLY A 491 4.55 -19.90 32.56
N ALA A 492 5.08 -19.52 31.39
CA ALA A 492 5.66 -18.19 31.20
C ALA A 492 4.65 -17.07 31.50
N LYS A 493 5.15 -15.93 32.02
CA LYS A 493 4.33 -14.72 32.19
C LYS A 493 4.58 -13.76 31.03
N ALA A 494 3.52 -13.22 30.43
CA ALA A 494 3.61 -12.17 29.41
C ALA A 494 3.33 -10.80 30.03
N VAL A 495 4.23 -9.85 29.78
CA VAL A 495 4.06 -8.43 30.09
C VAL A 495 3.92 -7.67 28.77
N VAL A 496 2.73 -7.14 28.51
CA VAL A 496 2.35 -6.55 27.22
C VAL A 496 2.47 -5.03 27.24
N PHE A 497 3.17 -4.50 26.26
CA PHE A 497 3.38 -3.08 25.98
C PHE A 497 2.77 -2.70 24.64
N SER A 498 2.21 -1.49 24.61
CA SER A 498 1.72 -0.81 23.42
C SER A 498 1.69 0.70 23.68
N ALA A 499 1.84 1.51 22.65
CA ALA A 499 1.45 2.92 22.68
C ALA A 499 -0.08 3.08 22.83
N ASP A 500 -0.83 2.02 22.53
CA ASP A 500 -2.29 1.98 22.50
C ASP A 500 -2.84 0.95 23.48
N SER A 501 -3.37 1.42 24.61
CA SER A 501 -3.88 0.55 25.67
C SER A 501 -4.94 -0.45 25.19
N GLU A 502 -5.76 -0.09 24.19
CA GLU A 502 -6.78 -1.00 23.66
C GLU A 502 -6.16 -2.16 22.87
N ALA A 503 -5.13 -1.88 22.07
CA ALA A 503 -4.43 -2.91 21.31
C ALA A 503 -3.76 -3.94 22.24
N ALA A 504 -3.14 -3.45 23.33
CA ALA A 504 -2.57 -4.32 24.36
C ALA A 504 -3.63 -5.23 25.00
N HIS A 505 -4.80 -4.68 25.37
CA HIS A 505 -5.89 -5.46 25.95
C HIS A 505 -6.48 -6.48 24.99
N LEU A 506 -6.66 -6.12 23.72
CA LEU A 506 -7.14 -7.05 22.69
C LEU A 506 -6.18 -8.23 22.47
N LEU A 507 -4.88 -7.96 22.38
CA LEU A 507 -3.88 -9.03 22.28
C LEU A 507 -3.86 -9.88 23.55
N ALA A 508 -3.92 -9.25 24.73
CA ALA A 508 -3.90 -9.96 26.00
C ALA A 508 -5.12 -10.88 26.18
N ASN A 509 -6.31 -10.45 25.78
CA ASN A 509 -7.52 -11.28 25.81
C ASN A 509 -7.36 -12.54 24.94
N ASP A 510 -6.82 -12.40 23.73
CA ASP A 510 -6.60 -13.54 22.83
C ASP A 510 -5.54 -14.51 23.36
N LEU A 511 -4.49 -13.99 24.01
CA LEU A 511 -3.51 -14.82 24.71
C LEU A 511 -4.16 -15.59 25.87
N GLN A 512 -4.98 -14.93 26.70
CA GLN A 512 -5.68 -15.58 27.81
C GLN A 512 -6.66 -16.65 27.36
N GLU A 513 -7.40 -16.43 26.28
CA GLU A 513 -8.32 -17.43 25.73
C GLU A 513 -7.61 -18.68 25.21
N ALA A 514 -6.36 -18.55 24.78
CA ALA A 514 -5.52 -19.67 24.38
C ALA A 514 -4.96 -20.48 25.57
N LEU A 515 -5.15 -20.01 26.81
CA LEU A 515 -4.64 -20.62 28.02
C LEU A 515 -5.71 -21.30 28.88
N PRO A 516 -5.34 -22.38 29.61
CA PRO A 516 -6.18 -22.94 30.66
C PRO A 516 -6.60 -21.86 31.68
N PRO A 517 -7.82 -21.92 32.25
CA PRO A 517 -8.34 -20.90 33.18
C PRO A 517 -7.37 -20.54 34.31
N GLU A 518 -6.67 -21.53 34.85
CA GLU A 518 -5.70 -21.40 35.93
C GLU A 518 -4.43 -20.65 35.53
N GLN A 519 -4.11 -20.53 34.24
CA GLN A 519 -2.90 -19.84 33.74
C GLN A 519 -3.21 -18.45 33.16
N ARG A 520 -4.48 -18.05 33.02
CA ARG A 520 -4.85 -16.76 32.38
C ARG A 520 -4.28 -15.54 33.11
N HIS A 521 -4.04 -15.66 34.41
CA HIS A 521 -3.43 -14.61 35.22
C HIS A 521 -1.96 -14.32 34.87
N ASN A 522 -1.34 -15.14 34.01
CA ASN A 522 0.03 -14.94 33.55
C ASN A 522 0.16 -13.87 32.45
N VAL A 523 -0.94 -13.36 31.90
CA VAL A 523 -0.92 -12.30 30.87
C VAL A 523 -1.30 -10.97 31.52
N LEU A 524 -0.36 -10.01 31.50
CA LEU A 524 -0.43 -8.74 32.19
C LEU A 524 -0.25 -7.58 31.21
N VAL A 525 -1.05 -6.53 31.36
CA VAL A 525 -0.96 -5.30 30.53
C VAL A 525 -0.34 -4.18 31.36
N VAL A 526 0.65 -3.48 30.82
CA VAL A 526 1.29 -2.35 31.53
C VAL A 526 0.43 -1.11 31.43
N ARG A 527 0.02 -0.55 32.57
CA ARG A 527 -0.76 0.70 32.61
C ARG A 527 0.05 1.85 32.01
N GLY A 528 -0.56 2.58 31.08
CA GLY A 528 0.10 3.66 30.35
C GLY A 528 1.09 3.20 29.27
N GLY A 529 1.34 1.89 29.17
CA GLY A 529 2.05 1.25 28.07
C GLY A 529 3.43 1.82 27.76
N LEU A 530 3.74 1.94 26.48
CA LEU A 530 5.03 2.45 25.98
C LEU A 530 5.22 3.93 26.32
N GLN A 531 4.14 4.72 26.31
CA GLN A 531 4.22 6.16 26.57
C GLN A 531 4.65 6.43 28.02
N ALA A 532 4.02 5.77 29.00
CA ALA A 532 4.40 5.92 30.40
C ALA A 532 5.84 5.46 30.67
N TRP A 533 6.31 4.43 29.97
CA TRP A 533 7.70 3.97 30.04
C TRP A 533 8.70 5.06 29.59
N ILE A 534 8.40 5.70 28.45
CA ILE A 534 9.23 6.78 27.89
C ILE A 534 9.20 8.01 28.80
N GLU A 535 8.02 8.41 29.28
CA GLU A 535 7.86 9.56 30.18
C GLU A 535 8.58 9.38 31.52
N ALA A 536 8.67 8.15 32.01
CA ALA A 536 9.44 7.81 33.21
C ALA A 536 10.97 7.83 32.98
N GLY A 537 11.44 8.08 31.76
CA GLY A 537 12.87 8.09 31.42
C GLY A 537 13.53 6.71 31.46
N LEU A 538 12.74 5.63 31.35
CA LEU A 538 13.25 4.27 31.39
C LEU A 538 13.95 3.89 30.08
N PRO A 539 14.91 2.93 30.10
CA PRO A 539 15.69 2.57 28.92
C PRO A 539 14.84 2.05 27.76
N THR A 540 15.21 2.43 26.54
CA THR A 540 14.64 1.93 25.29
C THR A 540 15.75 1.46 24.36
N ILE A 541 15.41 0.56 23.43
CA ILE A 541 16.32 0.11 22.38
C ILE A 541 15.81 0.63 21.04
N ALA A 542 16.62 1.44 20.36
CA ALA A 542 16.31 2.05 19.06
C ALA A 542 17.56 2.07 18.17
N PRO A 543 17.51 1.52 16.94
CA PRO A 543 16.41 0.70 16.40
C PRO A 543 16.30 -0.65 17.14
N ALA A 544 15.21 -1.38 16.94
CA ALA A 544 15.07 -2.73 17.50
C ALA A 544 16.25 -3.64 17.09
N PRO A 545 16.75 -4.53 17.98
CA PRO A 545 17.89 -5.40 17.66
C PRO A 545 17.59 -6.29 16.45
N ALA A 546 18.52 -6.35 15.49
CA ALA A 546 18.35 -7.12 14.26
C ALA A 546 18.02 -8.61 14.49
N SER A 547 18.52 -9.21 15.58
CA SER A 547 18.23 -10.59 15.98
C SER A 547 16.81 -10.83 16.50
N LEU A 548 16.08 -9.77 16.82
CA LEU A 548 14.70 -9.80 17.32
C LEU A 548 13.71 -9.13 16.37
N VAL A 549 14.22 -8.58 15.26
CA VAL A 549 13.38 -8.12 14.16
C VAL A 549 12.72 -9.36 13.53
N PRO A 550 11.38 -9.44 13.55
CA PRO A 550 10.66 -10.52 12.88
C PRO A 550 11.00 -10.52 11.39
N GLU A 551 11.00 -11.72 10.80
CA GLU A 551 11.10 -11.88 9.35
C GLU A 551 9.99 -11.11 8.64
N GLN A 552 10.24 -10.71 7.39
CA GLN A 552 9.33 -9.84 6.63
C GLN A 552 7.92 -10.43 6.52
N ASP A 553 7.84 -11.75 6.39
CA ASP A 553 6.61 -12.52 6.27
C ASP A 553 5.76 -12.60 7.56
N GLN A 554 6.32 -12.20 8.70
CA GLN A 554 5.61 -12.02 9.96
C GLN A 554 5.10 -10.59 10.12
N ARG A 555 5.75 -9.63 9.45
CA ARG A 555 5.39 -8.20 9.43
C ARG A 555 4.30 -7.95 8.39
N ILE A 556 3.15 -8.55 8.62
CA ILE A 556 1.99 -8.52 7.73
C ILE A 556 1.03 -7.35 8.00
N ASP A 557 1.31 -6.56 9.04
CA ASP A 557 0.48 -5.46 9.55
C ASP A 557 0.67 -4.12 8.81
N THR A 558 1.64 -4.05 7.90
CA THR A 558 1.89 -2.87 7.08
C THR A 558 2.21 -3.26 5.65
N LEU A 559 1.74 -2.44 4.70
CA LEU A 559 2.14 -2.54 3.29
C LEU A 559 3.51 -1.88 3.06
N PHE A 560 4.61 -2.59 3.35
CA PHE A 560 5.96 -2.03 3.39
C PHE A 560 6.45 -1.37 2.09
N TRP A 561 6.06 -1.90 0.93
CA TRP A 561 6.46 -1.30 -0.36
C TRP A 561 5.83 0.08 -0.59
N ALA A 562 4.68 0.37 0.02
CA ALA A 562 3.99 1.65 -0.12
C ALA A 562 4.72 2.80 0.59
N ALA A 563 5.58 2.48 1.57
CA ALA A 563 6.48 3.42 2.22
C ALA A 563 7.69 3.74 1.31
N SER A 564 8.28 2.73 0.66
CA SER A 564 9.46 2.91 -0.20
C SER A 564 9.24 3.94 -1.30
N ARG A 565 8.09 3.93 -2.00
CA ARG A 565 7.75 4.94 -3.02
C ARG A 565 7.73 6.37 -2.48
N ARG A 566 7.45 6.53 -1.18
CA ARG A 566 7.50 7.83 -0.52
C ARG A 566 8.89 8.12 0.03
N GLN A 567 9.78 7.17 0.15
CA GLN A 567 11.14 7.44 0.65
C GLN A 567 12.12 7.83 -0.44
N GLY A 568 11.63 8.05 -1.67
CA GLY A 568 12.43 8.45 -2.82
C GLY A 568 12.85 7.26 -3.71
N ASP A 569 12.37 6.05 -3.41
CA ASP A 569 12.61 4.87 -4.24
C ASP A 569 11.87 5.02 -5.57
N ARG A 570 12.63 5.33 -6.62
CA ARG A 570 12.13 5.59 -7.97
C ARG A 570 11.49 4.35 -8.59
N VAL A 571 11.93 3.15 -8.21
CA VAL A 571 11.37 1.89 -8.70
C VAL A 571 10.02 1.66 -8.06
N ALA A 572 9.93 1.79 -6.73
CA ALA A 572 8.66 1.66 -6.04
C ALA A 572 7.62 2.69 -6.53
N MET A 573 8.06 3.90 -6.88
CA MET A 573 7.21 4.90 -7.54
C MET A 573 6.71 4.42 -8.90
N ARG A 574 7.59 3.88 -9.75
CA ARG A 574 7.21 3.39 -11.09
C ARG A 574 6.25 2.21 -11.01
N VAL A 575 6.57 1.21 -10.20
CA VAL A 575 5.71 0.03 -9.95
C VAL A 575 4.33 0.46 -9.47
N TYR A 576 4.26 1.43 -8.56
CA TYR A 576 3.00 1.99 -8.09
C TYR A 576 2.20 2.67 -9.21
N LEU A 577 2.85 3.49 -10.05
CA LEU A 577 2.17 4.20 -11.13
C LEU A 577 1.69 3.24 -12.23
N ASP A 578 2.48 2.23 -12.55
CA ASP A 578 2.12 1.21 -13.54
C ASP A 578 0.93 0.37 -13.04
N TRP A 579 0.96 0.00 -11.75
CA TRP A 579 -0.19 -0.62 -11.09
C TRP A 579 -1.44 0.27 -11.13
N GLU A 580 -1.35 1.56 -10.72
CA GLU A 580 -2.51 2.48 -10.75
C GLU A 580 -3.12 2.55 -12.15
N LYS A 581 -2.31 2.73 -13.20
CA LYS A 581 -2.77 2.85 -14.59
C LYS A 581 -3.44 1.60 -15.13
N GLN A 582 -3.13 0.43 -14.57
CA GLN A 582 -3.70 -0.86 -14.97
C GLN A 582 -4.97 -1.23 -14.17
N LEU A 583 -5.28 -0.53 -13.07
CA LEU A 583 -6.44 -0.84 -12.22
C LEU A 583 -7.76 -0.83 -13.00
N LEU A 584 -7.91 0.10 -13.94
CA LEU A 584 -9.15 0.20 -14.70
C LEU A 584 -9.39 -1.00 -15.61
N ALA A 585 -8.32 -1.59 -16.16
CA ALA A 585 -8.42 -2.84 -16.92
C ALA A 585 -8.84 -4.01 -16.01
N GLN A 586 -8.34 -4.06 -14.78
CA GLN A 586 -8.74 -5.07 -13.78
C GLN A 586 -10.20 -4.93 -13.37
N VAL A 587 -10.69 -3.69 -13.15
CA VAL A 587 -12.12 -3.45 -12.86
C VAL A 587 -13.02 -3.83 -14.04
N ARG A 588 -12.60 -3.55 -15.29
CA ARG A 588 -13.36 -3.93 -16.50
C ARG A 588 -13.45 -5.44 -16.72
N GLN A 589 -12.48 -6.20 -16.21
CA GLN A 589 -12.51 -7.67 -16.20
C GLN A 589 -13.33 -8.23 -15.01
N GLY A 590 -13.70 -7.37 -14.05
CA GLY A 590 -14.54 -7.67 -12.89
C GLY A 590 -15.95 -7.08 -12.99
N GLU A 591 -16.57 -6.80 -11.84
CA GLU A 591 -17.93 -6.25 -11.78
C GLU A 591 -18.03 -4.82 -12.33
N PRO A 592 -19.07 -4.48 -13.13
CA PRO A 592 -19.29 -3.11 -13.59
C PRO A 592 -19.72 -2.23 -12.41
N GLN A 593 -18.78 -1.44 -11.86
CA GLN A 593 -19.06 -0.48 -10.79
C GLN A 593 -19.27 0.95 -11.29
N PHE A 594 -18.66 1.30 -12.41
CA PHE A 594 -18.64 2.68 -12.87
C PHE A 594 -19.70 2.91 -13.96
N PRO A 595 -20.37 4.07 -13.96
CA PRO A 595 -21.37 4.41 -14.97
C PRO A 595 -20.79 4.23 -16.39
N GLN A 596 -21.61 3.77 -17.33
CA GLN A 596 -21.24 3.85 -18.74
C GLN A 596 -21.40 5.28 -19.25
N ARG A 597 -20.62 5.65 -20.27
CA ARG A 597 -20.67 6.99 -20.89
C ARG A 597 -22.05 7.29 -21.44
N THR A 598 -22.65 8.38 -20.96
CA THR A 598 -23.96 8.87 -21.41
C THR A 598 -23.82 10.17 -22.22
N GLN A 599 -24.81 10.49 -23.06
CA GLN A 599 -24.82 11.75 -23.83
C GLN A 599 -24.87 13.01 -22.94
N SER A 600 -25.30 12.91 -21.68
CA SER A 600 -25.26 14.03 -20.72
C SER A 600 -23.86 14.35 -20.19
N ASP A 601 -22.86 13.51 -20.45
CA ASP A 601 -21.47 13.74 -20.03
C ASP A 601 -20.69 14.66 -20.98
N THR A 602 -21.22 14.98 -22.18
CA THR A 602 -20.48 15.67 -23.26
C THR A 602 -20.48 17.20 -23.18
N GLY A 603 -20.69 17.76 -21.99
CA GLY A 603 -20.95 19.18 -21.79
C GLY A 603 -19.74 20.10 -21.57
N VAL A 604 -18.51 19.81 -22.02
CA VAL A 604 -17.39 20.78 -22.00
C VAL A 604 -16.37 20.49 -23.12
N ALA A 605 -16.19 21.48 -24.00
CA ALA A 605 -15.17 21.73 -25.03
C ALA A 605 -14.17 20.62 -25.45
N ASP A 606 -14.34 20.15 -26.70
CA ASP A 606 -13.28 19.62 -27.55
C ASP A 606 -12.20 20.69 -27.81
N ALA A 607 -11.14 20.72 -27.01
CA ALA A 607 -9.92 21.47 -27.33
C ALA A 607 -8.70 20.93 -26.57
N ALA A 608 -8.27 19.71 -26.89
CA ALA A 608 -6.86 19.29 -26.95
C ALA A 608 -6.82 17.79 -27.27
N THR A 609 -6.67 17.47 -28.55
CA THR A 609 -6.33 16.12 -29.00
C THR A 609 -4.93 15.80 -28.45
N THR A 610 -4.86 15.08 -27.35
CA THR A 610 -3.65 14.37 -26.96
C THR A 610 -3.48 13.23 -27.96
N THR A 611 -2.43 13.32 -28.78
CA THR A 611 -1.93 12.18 -29.54
C THR A 611 -1.66 11.06 -28.54
N LYS A 612 -2.48 10.00 -28.59
CA LYS A 612 -2.05 8.69 -28.11
C LYS A 612 -0.85 8.33 -28.97
N ASP A 613 0.35 8.54 -28.45
CA ASP A 613 1.54 7.98 -29.04
C ASP A 613 1.50 6.47 -28.78
N THR A 614 0.83 5.77 -29.69
CA THR A 614 0.91 4.30 -29.82
C THR A 614 1.99 3.92 -30.81
N SER A 615 2.96 4.80 -31.08
CA SER A 615 4.13 4.40 -31.85
C SER A 615 4.92 3.41 -31.00
N PRO A 616 5.34 2.24 -31.54
CA PRO A 616 6.39 1.47 -30.91
C PRO A 616 7.61 2.39 -30.79
N MET A 617 7.94 2.77 -29.55
CA MET A 617 9.07 3.63 -29.24
C MET A 617 10.34 2.94 -29.75
N SER A 618 11.12 3.65 -30.57
CA SER A 618 12.19 3.07 -31.39
C SER A 618 13.33 2.47 -30.54
N HIS A 619 13.26 1.18 -30.25
CA HIS A 619 14.40 0.40 -29.76
C HIS A 619 15.31 0.01 -30.93
N ALA A 620 16.63 0.06 -30.73
CA ALA A 620 17.56 -0.41 -31.73
C ALA A 620 17.75 -1.92 -31.57
N LEU A 621 17.27 -2.69 -32.54
CA LEU A 621 17.72 -4.08 -32.69
C LEU A 621 19.19 -4.06 -33.11
N VAL A 622 20.02 -4.82 -32.39
CA VAL A 622 21.43 -5.01 -32.70
C VAL A 622 21.71 -6.47 -33.03
N THR A 623 22.64 -6.67 -33.96
CA THR A 623 23.08 -8.01 -34.36
C THR A 623 24.32 -8.40 -33.57
N ILE A 624 24.26 -9.55 -32.89
CA ILE A 624 25.37 -10.15 -32.15
C ILE A 624 25.91 -11.32 -32.97
N ALA A 625 27.22 -11.33 -33.23
CA ALA A 625 27.88 -12.44 -33.92
C ALA A 625 28.26 -13.53 -32.92
N ALA A 626 27.83 -14.77 -33.18
CA ALA A 626 28.37 -15.94 -32.49
C ALA A 626 29.76 -16.30 -33.10
N PRO A 627 30.58 -17.15 -32.43
CA PRO A 627 31.87 -17.58 -32.95
C PRO A 627 31.82 -18.11 -34.38
N GLU A 628 32.95 -18.03 -35.08
CA GLU A 628 33.05 -18.23 -36.53
C GLU A 628 32.31 -19.50 -37.00
N GLY A 629 31.39 -19.32 -37.95
CA GLY A 629 30.56 -20.39 -38.52
C GLY A 629 29.25 -20.69 -37.77
N GLN A 630 28.96 -20.05 -36.63
CA GLN A 630 27.73 -20.32 -35.85
C GLN A 630 26.56 -19.37 -36.14
N GLY A 631 26.80 -18.29 -36.89
CA GLY A 631 25.77 -17.34 -37.30
C GLY A 631 25.71 -16.07 -36.45
N SER A 632 24.57 -15.38 -36.47
CA SER A 632 24.33 -14.16 -35.70
C SER A 632 22.86 -14.08 -35.28
N TYR A 633 22.59 -13.33 -34.22
CA TYR A 633 21.25 -13.21 -33.64
C TYR A 633 20.92 -11.77 -33.23
N GLN A 634 19.62 -11.50 -33.08
CA GLN A 634 19.13 -10.19 -32.71
C GLN A 634 19.04 -10.05 -31.19
N ALA A 635 19.30 -8.83 -30.72
CA ALA A 635 19.03 -8.42 -29.36
C ALA A 635 18.42 -7.02 -29.35
N ILE A 636 17.55 -6.76 -28.38
CA ILE A 636 17.09 -5.41 -28.09
C ILE A 636 18.19 -4.71 -27.30
N HIS A 637 18.69 -3.59 -27.83
CA HIS A 637 19.68 -2.77 -27.14
C HIS A 637 19.03 -1.48 -26.63
N LEU A 638 19.19 -1.23 -25.33
CA LEU A 638 18.67 -0.04 -24.65
C LEU A 638 19.86 0.71 -24.04
N PRO A 639 20.25 1.88 -24.59
CA PRO A 639 21.36 2.66 -24.07
C PRO A 639 21.02 3.30 -22.73
N ALA A 640 22.01 3.42 -21.84
CA ALA A 640 21.87 4.17 -20.60
C ALA A 640 21.59 5.66 -20.89
N ASN A 641 20.74 6.32 -20.09
CA ASN A 641 20.53 7.77 -20.14
C ASN A 641 21.75 8.51 -19.55
N ALA A 642 22.85 8.53 -20.29
CA ALA A 642 24.07 9.21 -19.91
C ALA A 642 23.97 10.72 -20.19
N ASN A 643 23.54 11.49 -19.18
CA ASN A 643 23.90 12.91 -19.12
C ASN A 643 25.43 13.01 -18.88
N ASN A 644 26.21 12.87 -19.95
CA ASN A 644 27.65 13.12 -20.07
C ASN A 644 28.66 12.17 -19.36
N GLY A 645 28.43 10.84 -19.30
CA GLY A 645 29.44 9.88 -18.76
C GLY A 645 29.25 8.40 -19.15
N LYS A 646 30.23 7.54 -18.83
CA LYS A 646 30.12 6.07 -18.99
C LYS A 646 28.98 5.51 -18.12
N PRO A 647 28.25 4.45 -18.54
CA PRO A 647 27.20 3.83 -17.73
C PRO A 647 27.76 3.26 -16.43
N LYS A 648 26.95 3.23 -15.36
CA LYS A 648 27.38 2.73 -14.04
C LYS A 648 27.63 1.22 -14.03
N ALA A 649 26.85 0.50 -14.82
CA ALA A 649 26.94 -0.93 -15.04
C ALA A 649 26.27 -1.26 -16.39
N ALA A 650 26.39 -2.51 -16.82
CA ALA A 650 25.65 -3.04 -17.95
C ALA A 650 24.95 -4.35 -17.59
N ILE A 651 23.77 -4.61 -18.15
CA ILE A 651 22.97 -5.79 -17.86
C ILE A 651 22.61 -6.53 -19.14
N VAL A 652 22.85 -7.84 -19.17
CA VAL A 652 22.24 -8.75 -20.14
C VAL A 652 20.98 -9.36 -19.51
N VAL A 653 19.80 -9.03 -20.05
CA VAL A 653 18.50 -9.46 -19.51
C VAL A 653 18.00 -10.68 -20.28
N LEU A 654 17.81 -11.80 -19.59
CA LEU A 654 17.38 -13.07 -20.18
C LEU A 654 15.89 -13.30 -19.91
N ALA A 655 15.12 -13.37 -20.98
CA ALA A 655 13.66 -13.47 -20.93
C ALA A 655 13.14 -14.79 -20.33
N GLU A 656 11.86 -14.77 -19.97
CA GLU A 656 11.09 -15.98 -19.71
C GLU A 656 10.84 -16.78 -21.02
N ILE A 657 9.99 -17.80 -20.96
CA ILE A 657 9.57 -18.59 -22.13
C ILE A 657 8.84 -17.77 -23.23
N TYR A 658 8.59 -16.49 -22.98
CA TYR A 658 7.88 -15.59 -23.87
C TYR A 658 8.82 -14.78 -24.79
N ASN A 659 10.13 -14.93 -24.59
CA ASN A 659 11.19 -14.31 -25.38
C ASN A 659 11.07 -12.77 -25.43
N LEU A 660 11.16 -12.14 -26.60
CA LEU A 660 11.26 -10.68 -26.76
C LEU A 660 9.89 -9.96 -26.66
N ASN A 661 9.09 -10.28 -25.64
CA ASN A 661 7.76 -9.68 -25.46
C ASN A 661 7.80 -8.28 -24.81
N ALA A 662 6.66 -7.58 -24.83
CA ALA A 662 6.55 -6.22 -24.28
C ALA A 662 6.98 -6.14 -22.79
N TRP A 663 6.77 -7.19 -22.01
CA TRP A 663 7.14 -7.18 -20.60
C TRP A 663 8.66 -7.20 -20.38
N ILE A 664 9.41 -8.01 -21.12
CA ILE A 664 10.87 -8.03 -20.97
C ILE A 664 11.51 -6.71 -21.44
N GLU A 665 10.90 -6.03 -22.40
CA GLU A 665 11.30 -4.68 -22.79
C GLU A 665 11.13 -3.68 -21.64
N VAL A 666 9.99 -3.71 -20.95
CA VAL A 666 9.76 -2.86 -19.77
C VAL A 666 10.74 -3.19 -18.65
N VAL A 667 11.07 -4.47 -18.45
CA VAL A 667 12.15 -4.88 -17.53
C VAL A 667 13.49 -4.24 -17.94
N GLY A 668 13.82 -4.25 -19.23
CA GLY A 668 15.03 -3.60 -19.72
C GLY A 668 15.04 -2.10 -19.47
N GLN A 669 13.92 -1.42 -19.71
CA GLN A 669 13.77 0.02 -19.44
C GLN A 669 13.91 0.35 -17.95
N LYS A 670 13.44 -0.54 -17.06
CA LYS A 670 13.65 -0.43 -15.61
C LYS A 670 15.14 -0.38 -15.26
N TYR A 671 15.95 -1.21 -15.90
CA TYR A 671 17.41 -1.23 -15.68
C TYR A 671 18.12 -0.03 -16.33
N VAL A 672 17.64 0.47 -17.47
CA VAL A 672 18.12 1.75 -18.01
C VAL A 672 17.87 2.91 -17.05
N ALA A 673 16.74 2.90 -16.35
CA ALA A 673 16.40 3.92 -15.35
C ALA A 673 17.33 3.92 -14.13
N GLU A 674 18.01 2.81 -13.83
CA GLU A 674 19.09 2.72 -12.82
C GLU A 674 20.42 3.34 -13.31
N GLY A 675 20.47 3.76 -14.58
CA GLY A 675 21.66 4.29 -15.24
C GLY A 675 22.56 3.19 -15.81
N TRP A 676 22.00 2.03 -16.13
CA TRP A 676 22.72 0.89 -16.70
C TRP A 676 22.46 0.76 -18.20
N GLU A 677 23.45 0.24 -18.92
CA GLU A 677 23.33 -0.13 -20.33
C GLU A 677 22.68 -1.52 -20.43
N VAL A 678 21.69 -1.74 -21.29
CA VAL A 678 20.92 -2.99 -21.28
C VAL A 678 20.87 -3.67 -22.64
N LEU A 679 21.00 -5.00 -22.62
CA LEU A 679 20.90 -5.85 -23.81
C LEU A 679 19.97 -7.04 -23.52
N ILE A 680 19.00 -7.31 -24.40
CA ILE A 680 18.02 -8.38 -24.26
C ILE A 680 18.14 -9.32 -25.49
N PRO A 681 18.87 -10.44 -25.39
CA PRO A 681 19.09 -11.34 -26.51
C PRO A 681 17.85 -12.21 -26.81
N ASP A 682 17.61 -12.48 -28.09
CA ASP A 682 16.66 -13.52 -28.52
C ASP A 682 17.14 -14.90 -28.06
N LEU A 683 16.43 -15.55 -27.14
CA LEU A 683 16.82 -16.85 -26.60
C LEU A 683 16.57 -18.01 -27.58
N TYR A 684 15.75 -17.79 -28.61
CA TYR A 684 15.30 -18.84 -29.53
C TYR A 684 15.93 -18.72 -30.92
N TRP A 685 16.92 -17.86 -31.09
CA TRP A 685 17.51 -17.55 -32.40
C TRP A 685 18.06 -18.75 -33.18
N ARG A 686 18.51 -19.80 -32.48
CA ARG A 686 19.01 -21.05 -33.08
C ARG A 686 17.89 -21.89 -33.69
N GLN A 687 16.64 -21.66 -33.29
CA GLN A 687 15.45 -22.31 -33.80
C GLN A 687 14.83 -21.43 -34.89
N PRO A 688 14.78 -21.85 -36.17
CA PRO A 688 14.28 -21.01 -37.26
C PRO A 688 12.88 -20.43 -37.00
N GLU A 689 11.98 -21.21 -36.40
CA GLU A 689 10.61 -20.82 -36.08
C GLU A 689 10.49 -19.96 -34.80
N GLY A 690 11.53 -19.93 -33.97
CA GLY A 690 11.56 -19.16 -32.71
C GLY A 690 12.21 -17.79 -32.83
N ARG A 691 12.89 -17.50 -33.96
CA ARG A 691 13.61 -16.24 -34.18
C ARG A 691 12.70 -15.02 -34.05
N GLY A 692 13.07 -14.11 -33.15
CA GLY A 692 12.38 -12.84 -32.94
C GLY A 692 10.95 -12.98 -32.42
N ILE A 693 10.57 -14.16 -31.94
CA ILE A 693 9.20 -14.36 -31.46
C ILE A 693 8.97 -13.55 -30.17
N ALA A 694 7.81 -12.90 -30.12
CA ALA A 694 7.29 -12.21 -28.94
C ALA A 694 5.96 -12.85 -28.59
N LEU A 695 5.88 -13.48 -27.42
CA LEU A 695 4.71 -14.24 -26.97
C LEU A 695 3.99 -13.51 -25.84
N GLU A 696 2.66 -13.61 -25.80
CA GLU A 696 1.83 -12.95 -24.80
C GLU A 696 1.57 -13.84 -23.57
N TYR A 697 1.13 -13.23 -22.47
CA TYR A 697 0.77 -13.93 -21.24
C TYR A 697 -0.64 -14.54 -21.30
N ASN A 698 -0.88 -15.39 -22.29
CA ASN A 698 -2.11 -16.15 -22.47
C ASN A 698 -1.82 -17.68 -22.53
N PRO A 699 -2.82 -18.55 -22.33
CA PRO A 699 -2.60 -20.00 -22.28
C PRO A 699 -2.01 -20.61 -23.58
N GLU A 700 -2.39 -20.09 -24.75
CA GLU A 700 -1.92 -20.58 -26.05
C GLU A 700 -0.43 -20.29 -26.24
N ASP A 701 -0.04 -19.04 -26.04
CA ASP A 701 1.35 -18.59 -26.13
C ASP A 701 2.21 -19.18 -25.02
N GLN A 702 1.65 -19.45 -23.85
CA GLN A 702 2.33 -20.20 -22.81
C GLN A 702 2.66 -21.63 -23.27
N GLN A 703 1.77 -22.30 -24.00
CA GLN A 703 2.04 -23.62 -24.56
C GLN A 703 3.13 -23.56 -25.63
N ARG A 704 3.08 -22.58 -26.53
CA ARG A 704 4.12 -22.34 -27.54
C ARG A 704 5.47 -22.04 -26.91
N GLY A 705 5.50 -21.17 -25.91
CA GLY A 705 6.71 -20.84 -25.15
C GLY A 705 7.31 -22.05 -24.44
N ARG A 706 6.48 -22.94 -23.88
CA ARG A 706 6.97 -24.22 -23.32
C ARG A 706 7.61 -25.11 -24.38
N ALA A 707 7.06 -25.17 -25.59
CA ALA A 707 7.62 -25.95 -26.69
C ALA A 707 8.99 -25.39 -27.13
N PHE A 708 9.07 -24.08 -27.40
CA PHE A 708 10.33 -23.42 -27.78
C PHE A 708 11.37 -23.52 -26.66
N GLY A 709 10.98 -23.19 -25.42
CA GLY A 709 11.86 -23.28 -24.26
C GLY A 709 12.32 -24.70 -23.94
N GLY A 710 11.50 -25.71 -24.22
CA GLY A 710 11.87 -27.13 -24.09
C GLY A 710 12.90 -27.58 -25.12
N ALA A 711 12.91 -26.97 -26.31
CA ALA A 711 13.83 -27.29 -27.40
C ALA A 711 15.17 -26.53 -27.36
N VAL A 712 15.33 -25.55 -26.46
CA VAL A 712 16.58 -24.78 -26.30
C VAL A 712 17.71 -25.69 -25.77
N ASP A 713 18.85 -25.71 -26.46
CA ASP A 713 20.09 -26.30 -25.95
C ASP A 713 20.70 -25.38 -24.89
N ARG A 714 20.58 -25.78 -23.62
CA ARG A 714 21.04 -24.99 -22.47
C ARG A 714 22.54 -24.72 -22.45
N ALA A 715 23.35 -25.70 -22.86
CA ALA A 715 24.79 -25.55 -22.84
C ALA A 715 25.24 -24.56 -23.92
N GLN A 716 24.68 -24.71 -25.13
CA GLN A 716 24.98 -23.79 -26.22
C GLN A 716 24.43 -22.38 -25.95
N SER A 717 23.21 -22.25 -25.44
CA SER A 717 22.63 -20.94 -25.12
C SER A 717 23.37 -20.21 -24.00
N ALA A 718 23.97 -20.91 -23.04
CA ALA A 718 24.84 -20.27 -22.05
C ALA A 718 26.07 -19.61 -22.70
N LEU A 719 26.63 -20.22 -23.76
CA LEU A 719 27.72 -19.61 -24.54
C LEU A 719 27.23 -18.41 -25.36
N ASP A 720 26.02 -18.48 -25.91
CA ASP A 720 25.41 -17.36 -26.63
C ASP A 720 25.20 -16.16 -25.69
N VAL A 721 24.82 -16.39 -24.43
CA VAL A 721 24.74 -15.33 -23.41
C VAL A 721 26.11 -14.67 -23.19
N LEU A 722 27.20 -15.45 -23.20
CA LEU A 722 28.56 -14.88 -23.11
C LEU A 722 28.95 -14.09 -24.37
N ASP A 723 28.44 -14.43 -25.55
CA ASP A 723 28.57 -13.57 -26.74
C ASP A 723 27.88 -12.22 -26.53
N ALA A 724 26.68 -12.21 -25.93
CA ALA A 724 25.98 -10.97 -25.56
C ALA A 724 26.77 -10.15 -24.53
N VAL A 725 27.38 -10.80 -23.54
CA VAL A 725 28.27 -10.14 -22.56
C VAL A 725 29.48 -9.52 -23.25
N ARG A 726 30.15 -10.24 -24.16
CA ARG A 726 31.29 -9.72 -24.94
C ARG A 726 30.90 -8.54 -25.82
N PHE A 727 29.75 -8.62 -26.48
CA PHE A 727 29.19 -7.52 -27.27
C PHE A 727 28.97 -6.28 -26.40
N LEU A 728 28.32 -6.46 -25.24
CA LEU A 728 28.04 -5.36 -24.33
C LEU A 728 29.33 -4.77 -23.75
N ARG A 729 30.32 -5.60 -23.41
CA ARG A 729 31.67 -5.20 -22.98
C ARG A 729 32.37 -4.33 -23.99
N ALA A 730 32.34 -4.69 -25.26
CA ALA A 730 32.93 -3.89 -26.34
C ALA A 730 32.25 -2.50 -26.45
N LYS A 731 30.97 -2.42 -26.10
CA LYS A 731 30.18 -1.18 -26.17
C LYS A 731 30.41 -0.24 -24.97
N VAL A 732 30.42 -0.77 -23.75
CA VAL A 732 30.57 0.03 -22.52
C VAL A 732 32.02 0.31 -22.12
N GLY A 733 32.95 -0.49 -22.65
CA GLY A 733 34.39 -0.38 -22.39
C GLY A 733 34.85 -1.07 -21.11
N ALA A 734 36.17 -1.09 -20.90
CA ALA A 734 36.79 -1.65 -19.70
C ALA A 734 36.41 -0.85 -18.44
N GLY A 735 36.24 -1.57 -17.31
CA GLY A 735 35.94 -1.01 -15.99
C GLY A 735 34.45 -0.84 -15.65
N VAL A 736 33.53 -1.02 -16.61
CA VAL A 736 32.08 -1.00 -16.33
C VAL A 736 31.62 -2.41 -15.94
N PRO A 737 31.10 -2.67 -14.74
CA PRO A 737 30.66 -4.02 -14.38
C PRO A 737 29.50 -4.49 -15.26
N ILE A 738 29.49 -5.77 -15.63
CA ILE A 738 28.45 -6.42 -16.43
C ILE A 738 27.82 -7.56 -15.63
N ALA A 739 26.50 -7.55 -15.49
CA ALA A 739 25.76 -8.64 -14.86
C ALA A 739 24.75 -9.28 -15.82
N THR A 740 24.40 -10.53 -15.55
CA THR A 740 23.23 -11.18 -16.17
C THR A 740 22.06 -11.14 -15.20
N VAL A 741 20.86 -10.88 -15.73
CA VAL A 741 19.61 -10.98 -14.97
C VAL A 741 18.64 -11.82 -15.77
N GLY A 742 18.27 -12.99 -15.25
CA GLY A 742 17.42 -13.93 -15.96
C GLY A 742 16.15 -14.31 -15.21
N TYR A 743 15.07 -14.56 -15.96
CA TYR A 743 13.77 -14.96 -15.43
C TYR A 743 13.33 -16.33 -15.97
N CYS A 744 12.86 -17.24 -15.11
CA CYS A 744 12.43 -18.59 -15.50
C CYS A 744 13.58 -19.34 -16.22
N ILE A 745 13.40 -19.70 -17.51
CA ILE A 745 14.45 -20.27 -18.37
C ILE A 745 15.65 -19.32 -18.50
N GLY A 746 15.43 -18.01 -18.54
CA GLY A 746 16.51 -17.03 -18.48
C GLY A 746 17.27 -17.10 -17.17
N GLY A 747 16.61 -17.41 -16.05
CA GLY A 747 17.26 -17.58 -14.74
C GLY A 747 18.16 -18.82 -14.70
N GLU A 748 17.71 -19.91 -15.32
CA GLU A 748 18.52 -21.12 -15.56
C GLU A 748 19.77 -20.77 -16.39
N LEU A 749 19.58 -20.06 -17.51
CA LEU A 749 20.67 -19.64 -18.40
C LEU A 749 21.65 -18.66 -17.74
N ALA A 750 21.19 -17.78 -16.85
CA ALA A 750 22.05 -16.87 -16.09
C ALA A 750 23.04 -17.64 -15.21
N LEU A 751 22.59 -18.68 -14.52
CA LEU A 751 23.46 -19.52 -13.68
C LEU A 751 24.41 -20.38 -14.51
N LEU A 752 23.95 -20.91 -15.64
CA LEU A 752 24.82 -21.67 -16.55
C LEU A 752 25.89 -20.79 -17.18
N ALA A 753 25.54 -19.58 -17.63
CA ALA A 753 26.49 -18.60 -18.14
C ALA A 753 27.49 -18.18 -17.05
N ALA A 754 27.04 -18.06 -15.80
CA ALA A 754 27.91 -17.76 -14.67
C ALA A 754 28.97 -18.84 -14.42
N ALA A 755 28.58 -20.11 -14.51
CA ALA A 755 29.50 -21.24 -14.35
C ALA A 755 30.54 -21.26 -15.48
N GLU A 756 30.11 -21.06 -16.73
CA GLU A 756 31.01 -20.97 -17.89
C GLU A 756 31.95 -19.76 -17.80
N ALA A 757 31.44 -18.59 -17.39
CA ALA A 757 32.23 -17.38 -17.25
C ALA A 757 33.30 -17.49 -16.16
N SER A 758 32.96 -18.11 -15.03
CA SER A 758 33.89 -18.34 -13.91
C SER A 758 35.06 -19.23 -14.33
N ALA A 759 34.81 -20.24 -15.18
CA ALA A 759 35.85 -21.13 -15.68
C ALA A 759 36.77 -20.47 -16.73
N LYS A 760 36.26 -19.51 -17.51
CA LYS A 760 36.95 -18.91 -18.67
C LYS A 760 37.43 -17.47 -18.45
N ALA A 761 37.14 -16.87 -17.29
CA ALA A 761 37.34 -15.45 -17.00
C ALA A 761 36.70 -14.53 -18.05
N ASP A 762 35.49 -14.87 -18.49
CA ASP A 762 34.85 -14.35 -19.71
C ASP A 762 34.11 -13.00 -19.52
N GLY A 763 34.58 -12.15 -18.60
CA GLY A 763 34.15 -10.75 -18.45
C GLY A 763 32.74 -10.50 -17.88
N LEU A 764 32.10 -11.51 -17.31
CA LEU A 764 30.86 -11.41 -16.53
C LEU A 764 31.18 -11.21 -15.04
N ASP A 765 30.61 -10.17 -14.43
CA ASP A 765 30.95 -9.74 -13.06
C ASP A 765 29.93 -10.19 -12.01
N ALA A 766 28.67 -10.47 -12.40
CA ALA A 766 27.65 -11.03 -11.51
C ALA A 766 26.51 -11.75 -12.25
N ALA A 767 25.77 -12.61 -11.54
CA ALA A 767 24.59 -13.29 -12.08
C ALA A 767 23.41 -13.23 -11.11
N ILE A 768 22.24 -12.85 -11.63
CA ILE A 768 21.00 -12.80 -10.86
C ILE A 768 19.95 -13.67 -11.56
N ALA A 769 19.45 -14.67 -10.85
CA ALA A 769 18.42 -15.58 -11.34
C ALA A 769 17.11 -15.37 -10.57
N TYR A 770 16.03 -15.15 -11.30
CA TYR A 770 14.67 -15.13 -10.79
C TYR A 770 13.98 -16.44 -11.17
N TYR A 771 13.53 -17.17 -10.14
CA TYR A 771 12.78 -18.43 -10.22
C TYR A 771 13.32 -19.36 -11.33
N PRO A 772 14.62 -19.74 -11.27
CA PRO A 772 15.23 -20.59 -12.29
C PRO A 772 14.52 -21.94 -12.34
N THR A 773 14.41 -22.51 -13.54
CA THR A 773 13.72 -23.79 -13.79
C THR A 773 14.72 -24.88 -14.15
N PHE A 774 14.35 -26.15 -13.95
CA PHE A 774 15.14 -27.33 -14.33
C PHE A 774 16.54 -27.44 -13.70
N MET A 775 16.77 -26.75 -12.58
CA MET A 775 18.08 -26.71 -11.93
C MET A 775 18.54 -28.07 -11.39
N GLU A 776 17.63 -29.01 -11.17
CA GLU A 776 17.94 -30.40 -10.80
C GLU A 776 18.86 -31.09 -11.82
N ARG A 777 18.86 -30.62 -13.08
CA ARG A 777 19.70 -31.16 -14.17
C ARG A 777 21.11 -30.56 -14.18
N HIS A 778 21.35 -29.50 -13.40
CA HIS A 778 22.53 -28.65 -13.52
C HIS A 778 23.26 -28.43 -12.19
N LEU A 779 22.86 -29.11 -11.11
CA LEU A 779 23.47 -29.01 -9.78
C LEU A 779 24.99 -29.18 -9.81
N ALA A 780 25.52 -30.10 -10.63
CA ALA A 780 26.95 -30.36 -10.76
C ALA A 780 27.77 -29.16 -11.30
N LYS A 781 27.12 -28.17 -11.91
CA LYS A 781 27.77 -26.95 -12.42
C LYS A 781 27.85 -25.83 -11.39
N LEU A 782 27.01 -25.85 -10.35
CA LEU A 782 26.95 -24.77 -9.35
C LEU A 782 28.27 -24.52 -8.60
N PRO A 783 29.05 -25.55 -8.21
CA PRO A 783 30.31 -25.34 -7.50
C PRO A 783 31.37 -24.59 -8.33
N ALA A 784 31.21 -24.51 -9.65
CA ALA A 784 32.12 -23.78 -10.53
C ALA A 784 31.84 -22.26 -10.55
N ILE A 785 30.71 -21.80 -10.01
CA ILE A 785 30.33 -20.37 -10.01
C ILE A 785 31.14 -19.63 -8.94
N ALA A 786 32.12 -18.86 -9.38
CA ALA A 786 33.01 -18.09 -8.50
C ALA A 786 32.63 -16.59 -8.41
N LEU A 787 31.65 -16.13 -9.19
CA LEU A 787 31.22 -14.74 -9.25
C LEU A 787 30.03 -14.44 -8.31
N PRO A 788 29.86 -13.18 -7.85
CA PRO A 788 28.71 -12.77 -7.05
C PRO A 788 27.38 -13.17 -7.68
N THR A 789 26.54 -13.89 -6.92
CA THR A 789 25.34 -14.54 -7.46
C THR A 789 24.15 -14.39 -6.54
N ILE A 790 22.98 -14.04 -7.07
CA ILE A 790 21.70 -14.07 -6.33
C ILE A 790 20.73 -15.00 -7.04
N VAL A 791 20.15 -15.94 -6.30
CA VAL A 791 19.06 -16.80 -6.75
C VAL A 791 17.81 -16.48 -5.94
N ASN A 792 16.75 -16.06 -6.63
CA ASN A 792 15.49 -15.64 -6.02
C ASN A 792 14.39 -16.67 -6.29
N ILE A 793 13.78 -17.27 -5.27
CA ILE A 793 12.84 -18.39 -5.41
C ILE A 793 11.55 -18.08 -4.65
N GLY A 794 10.39 -18.32 -5.24
CA GLY A 794 9.12 -18.24 -4.52
C GLY A 794 8.91 -19.49 -3.65
N GLU A 795 8.40 -19.34 -2.43
CA GLU A 795 8.11 -20.47 -1.53
C GLU A 795 7.10 -21.45 -2.15
N LEU A 796 6.10 -20.93 -2.84
CA LEU A 796 5.04 -21.73 -3.49
C LEU A 796 5.44 -22.20 -4.90
N ASP A 797 6.69 -22.01 -5.31
CA ASP A 797 7.18 -22.44 -6.61
C ASP A 797 7.38 -23.96 -6.64
N HIS A 798 6.38 -24.68 -7.15
CA HIS A 798 6.44 -26.14 -7.32
C HIS A 798 7.54 -26.60 -8.31
N ARG A 799 8.11 -25.71 -9.11
CA ARG A 799 9.23 -26.04 -10.02
C ARG A 799 10.56 -26.05 -9.30
N THR A 800 10.64 -25.39 -8.15
CA THR A 800 11.83 -25.34 -7.29
C THR A 800 11.45 -25.67 -5.86
N PRO A 801 11.07 -26.94 -5.59
CA PRO A 801 10.60 -27.36 -4.27
C PRO A 801 11.71 -27.24 -3.21
N PRO A 802 11.37 -27.27 -1.90
CA PRO A 802 12.33 -27.07 -0.81
C PRO A 802 13.59 -27.95 -0.88
N GLU A 803 13.47 -29.19 -1.37
CA GLU A 803 14.61 -30.09 -1.57
C GLU A 803 15.58 -29.55 -2.63
N LEU A 804 15.05 -29.01 -3.74
CA LEU A 804 15.87 -28.39 -4.76
C LEU A 804 16.49 -27.07 -4.27
N VAL A 805 15.76 -26.28 -3.46
CA VAL A 805 16.32 -25.09 -2.80
C VAL A 805 17.53 -25.46 -1.93
N ALA A 806 17.42 -26.54 -1.14
CA ALA A 806 18.54 -27.02 -0.32
C ALA A 806 19.74 -27.42 -1.18
N GLN A 807 19.52 -28.12 -2.29
CA GLN A 807 20.57 -28.50 -3.23
C GLN A 807 21.22 -27.29 -3.93
N LEU A 808 20.44 -26.25 -4.26
CA LEU A 808 20.95 -24.99 -4.79
C LEU A 808 21.87 -24.30 -3.78
N ARG A 809 21.46 -24.23 -2.51
CA ARG A 809 22.26 -23.68 -1.41
C ARG A 809 23.56 -24.45 -1.22
N GLU A 810 23.49 -25.78 -1.20
CA GLU A 810 24.66 -26.65 -1.07
C GLU A 810 25.62 -26.47 -2.24
N GLY A 811 25.12 -26.50 -3.48
CA GLY A 811 25.95 -26.35 -4.68
C GLY A 811 26.63 -24.99 -4.79
N LEU A 812 26.08 -23.94 -4.16
CA LEU A 812 26.64 -22.59 -4.13
C LEU A 812 27.42 -22.26 -2.85
N ALA A 813 27.44 -23.15 -1.86
CA ALA A 813 28.03 -22.88 -0.54
C ALA A 813 29.53 -22.55 -0.57
N GLY A 814 30.25 -23.00 -1.62
CA GLY A 814 31.66 -22.67 -1.84
C GLY A 814 31.93 -21.21 -2.23
N ASN A 815 30.89 -20.46 -2.61
CA ASN A 815 30.99 -19.06 -3.01
C ASN A 815 30.34 -18.16 -1.94
N ALA A 816 31.18 -17.48 -1.15
CA ALA A 816 30.72 -16.58 -0.09
C ALA A 816 29.95 -15.34 -0.59
N GLN A 817 29.97 -15.08 -1.91
CA GLN A 817 29.24 -14.00 -2.57
C GLN A 817 27.96 -14.52 -3.26
N ALA A 818 27.62 -15.79 -3.08
CA ALA A 818 26.38 -16.38 -3.57
C ALA A 818 25.28 -16.37 -2.49
N GLN A 819 24.05 -16.04 -2.90
CA GLN A 819 22.88 -16.00 -2.04
C GLN A 819 21.71 -16.74 -2.71
N VAL A 820 20.98 -17.54 -1.93
CA VAL A 820 19.74 -18.21 -2.36
C VAL A 820 18.60 -17.82 -1.43
N ASP A 821 17.75 -16.95 -1.93
CA ASP A 821 16.64 -16.34 -1.23
C ASP A 821 15.31 -17.01 -1.57
N VAL A 822 14.53 -17.31 -0.54
CA VAL A 822 13.17 -17.83 -0.67
C VAL A 822 12.19 -16.76 -0.18
N TYR A 823 11.15 -16.53 -0.95
CA TYR A 823 10.15 -15.49 -0.69
C TYR A 823 8.81 -16.12 -0.31
N LEU A 824 8.33 -15.86 0.91
CA LEU A 824 7.06 -16.41 1.41
C LEU A 824 5.88 -16.01 0.50
N GLY A 825 4.95 -16.92 0.26
CA GLY A 825 3.72 -16.66 -0.50
C GLY A 825 3.90 -16.40 -2.00
N ALA A 826 5.15 -16.26 -2.47
CA ALA A 826 5.46 -16.05 -3.88
C ALA A 826 5.44 -17.37 -4.66
N ASN A 827 4.86 -17.36 -5.85
CA ASN A 827 4.86 -18.48 -6.79
C ASN A 827 5.90 -18.28 -7.91
N HIS A 828 6.04 -19.27 -8.79
CA HIS A 828 6.85 -19.16 -10.01
C HIS A 828 6.39 -17.97 -10.87
N GLY A 829 7.28 -17.03 -11.17
CA GLY A 829 6.89 -15.81 -11.89
C GLY A 829 6.55 -14.62 -10.99
N PHE A 830 6.83 -14.68 -9.68
CA PHE A 830 6.50 -13.62 -8.74
C PHE A 830 7.04 -12.22 -9.12
N GLY A 831 8.13 -12.16 -9.90
CA GLY A 831 8.72 -10.91 -10.39
C GLY A 831 7.97 -10.26 -11.56
N ARG A 832 6.95 -10.93 -12.12
CA ARG A 832 6.25 -10.54 -13.35
C ARG A 832 5.20 -9.44 -13.13
N PHE A 833 5.65 -8.23 -12.84
CA PHE A 833 4.74 -7.09 -12.59
C PHE A 833 3.71 -6.92 -13.72
N GLY A 834 2.47 -6.61 -13.34
CA GLY A 834 1.34 -6.46 -14.26
C GLY A 834 0.69 -7.77 -14.72
N HIS A 835 1.27 -8.94 -14.42
CA HIS A 835 0.74 -10.23 -14.86
C HIS A 835 0.80 -11.30 -13.74
N PRO A 836 -0.26 -12.08 -13.53
CA PRO A 836 -0.20 -13.20 -12.58
C PRO A 836 0.94 -14.20 -12.91
N PRO A 837 1.59 -14.82 -11.90
CA PRO A 837 1.35 -14.68 -10.46
C PRO A 837 2.30 -13.66 -9.80
N PHE A 838 2.24 -12.39 -10.20
CA PHE A 838 3.00 -11.31 -9.58
C PHE A 838 2.83 -11.26 -8.05
N HIS A 839 3.95 -11.20 -7.33
CA HIS A 839 3.98 -10.97 -5.89
C HIS A 839 4.82 -9.71 -5.62
N ALA A 840 4.14 -8.59 -5.42
CA ALA A 840 4.75 -7.26 -5.39
C ALA A 840 5.86 -7.14 -4.34
N GLU A 841 5.63 -7.67 -3.14
CA GLU A 841 6.60 -7.63 -2.04
C GLU A 841 7.91 -8.33 -2.42
N SER A 842 7.82 -9.59 -2.84
CA SER A 842 8.98 -10.38 -3.25
C SER A 842 9.70 -9.77 -4.44
N ALA A 843 8.96 -9.24 -5.41
CA ALA A 843 9.52 -8.58 -6.58
C ALA A 843 10.30 -7.32 -6.22
N VAL A 844 9.79 -6.51 -5.28
CA VAL A 844 10.47 -5.31 -4.77
C VAL A 844 11.73 -5.70 -4.01
N THR A 845 11.65 -6.63 -3.06
CA THR A 845 12.81 -7.07 -2.27
C THR A 845 13.90 -7.69 -3.14
N ALA A 846 13.55 -8.61 -4.05
CA ALA A 846 14.49 -9.23 -4.98
C ALA A 846 15.17 -8.18 -5.87
N HIS A 847 14.41 -7.17 -6.33
CA HIS A 847 14.98 -6.10 -7.14
C HIS A 847 15.90 -5.17 -6.34
N GLN A 848 15.57 -4.83 -5.09
CA GLN A 848 16.45 -4.05 -4.22
C GLN A 848 17.79 -4.77 -3.99
N ARG A 849 17.77 -6.09 -3.78
CA ARG A 849 18.99 -6.90 -3.64
C ARG A 849 19.81 -6.93 -4.93
N LEU A 850 19.16 -7.08 -6.08
CA LEU A 850 19.80 -6.95 -7.39
C LEU A 850 20.52 -5.61 -7.53
N VAL A 851 19.82 -4.49 -7.26
CA VAL A 851 20.38 -3.14 -7.39
C VAL A 851 21.55 -2.94 -6.43
N ALA A 852 21.43 -3.39 -5.18
CA ALA A 852 22.51 -3.32 -4.20
C ALA A 852 23.75 -4.09 -4.67
N LEU A 853 23.58 -5.31 -5.19
CA LEU A 853 24.68 -6.10 -5.72
C LEU A 853 25.35 -5.40 -6.90
N VAL A 854 24.59 -5.01 -7.93
CA VAL A 854 25.16 -4.40 -9.14
C VAL A 854 25.87 -3.09 -8.82
N ASN A 855 25.31 -2.24 -7.95
CA ASN A 855 25.94 -0.99 -7.54
C ASN A 855 27.22 -1.22 -6.72
N SER A 856 27.28 -2.29 -5.92
CA SER A 856 28.50 -2.61 -5.16
C SER A 856 29.68 -2.93 -6.08
N LEU A 857 29.45 -3.59 -7.22
CA LEU A 857 30.49 -3.91 -8.20
C LEU A 857 31.12 -2.65 -8.81
N ALA A 858 30.32 -1.62 -9.06
CA ALA A 858 30.81 -0.36 -9.60
C ALA A 858 31.74 0.38 -8.62
N SER A 859 31.54 0.19 -7.31
CA SER A 859 32.37 0.81 -6.27
C SER A 859 33.73 0.12 -6.05
N THR A 860 33.86 -1.15 -6.48
CA THR A 860 35.11 -1.92 -6.35
C THR A 860 36.03 -1.79 -7.57
N ALA A 861 35.49 -1.28 -8.69
CA ALA A 861 36.19 -1.14 -9.97
C ALA A 861 36.82 0.25 -10.20
N ALA A 862 36.61 1.20 -9.28
CA ALA A 862 37.22 2.53 -9.25
C ALA A 862 38.38 2.55 -8.25
#